data_AF-A0A8T4NDD9-F1
#
_entry.id   AF-A0A8T4NDD9-F1
#
_cell.length_a   1.000
_cell.length_b   1.000
_cell.length_c   1.000
_cell.angle_alpha   90.00
_cell.angle_beta   90.00
_cell.angle_gamma   90.00
#
_symmetry.space_group_name_H-M   'P 1'
#
loop_
_entity.id
_entity.type
_entity.pdbx_description
1 polymer ?
#
loop_
_entity_poly.entity_id
_entity_poly.type
_entity_poly.pdbx_seq_one_letter_code
_entity_poly.pdbx_strand_id
1 'polypeptide(L)'
;MKKGVLFVFGIFVLVYLVENVSADCVGGWTEGNNISQYGITWFFDKPYQCGTFVNGDYWVVGPANIIKIIPESVAINESGITNRIINGAMININSSIKQIGYDSAITSFRYNESLNAARKNGAQISSANFLELPANTSLVSTISLNSTFYDFGVTQGYVLKTAAILTVLDKVPAEGSFRPAYCGNDKTIKFNENQLNYNLLSNLDRKNYTSSLSLKMLNETESRTESSPAERQLSRPWLDHLGTGMGDVIMPYENGNRYPGYRNQHIQISAMMLNLDWTGSPGFVSNEQFKRDLLVENVQLGIDLYGVYKFNTYLGWDAEGGHGISRKFPIIFAGTMLDGSQANSDARAMKNLSFSPGIEIAEDLQIFYVNQSTIDAQNNNYSSSNNCNPQRMIPWGDPLNVCDSSECNGDACGNAVGPDPRSTYIIPYAQTDFGLPEWKIGPAHPGTFNRAWRSYYRQVSQGYFPGIALAVRIMNLTKEWDHNEFLDYMDRYVEIERESRRRLVNAGGSMNYGECIYNYTTHVCEPGIEFNIPGTPQEDIRGNEVHEILARHYAFSSSLVENLWNDYRESYGCVWEYDNLTDLNSKWHYNCSGALVRCEGHASVVGDLVAQCSDYPNQRALEDNPCGFGCEGMAMPVESCTITKAYWQIV
;
A
#
# COMPACT_ATOMS: atom_id res chain seq x y z
N MET A 1 12.51 3.22 -80.09
CA MET A 1 11.93 4.58 -79.88
C MET A 1 10.54 4.43 -79.29
N LYS A 2 10.20 5.34 -78.36
CA LYS A 2 8.96 5.51 -77.57
C LYS A 2 8.88 4.72 -76.25
N LYS A 3 8.76 5.53 -75.19
CA LYS A 3 8.76 5.25 -73.75
C LYS A 3 7.41 4.63 -73.34
N GLY A 4 7.45 3.62 -72.48
CA GLY A 4 6.27 3.10 -71.77
C GLY A 4 5.88 4.01 -70.61
N VAL A 5 4.59 4.29 -70.50
CA VAL A 5 3.98 5.04 -69.39
C VAL A 5 3.53 4.01 -68.35
N LEU A 6 4.08 4.11 -67.14
CA LEU A 6 3.70 3.30 -65.98
C LEU A 6 2.53 4.01 -65.26
N PHE A 7 1.37 3.37 -65.17
CA PHE A 7 0.24 3.85 -64.37
C PHE A 7 0.45 3.40 -62.92
N VAL A 8 0.59 4.35 -62.00
CA VAL A 8 0.61 4.11 -60.55
C VAL A 8 -0.82 4.30 -60.03
N PHE A 9 -1.43 3.21 -59.55
CA PHE A 9 -2.67 3.28 -58.78
C PHE A 9 -2.34 3.81 -57.38
N GLY A 10 -2.86 5.00 -57.05
CA GLY A 10 -2.81 5.56 -55.71
C GLY A 10 -3.76 4.81 -54.78
N ILE A 11 -3.21 4.14 -53.78
CA ILE A 11 -3.96 3.61 -52.64
C ILE A 11 -4.26 4.79 -51.72
N PHE A 12 -5.52 5.21 -51.65
CA PHE A 12 -6.01 6.06 -50.57
C PHE A 12 -6.02 5.21 -49.29
N VAL A 13 -5.03 5.42 -48.42
CA VAL A 13 -5.06 4.92 -47.05
C VAL A 13 -6.04 5.79 -46.28
N LEU A 14 -7.27 5.31 -46.12
CA LEU A 14 -8.17 5.81 -45.07
C LEU A 14 -7.53 5.44 -43.73
N VAL A 15 -6.99 6.43 -43.03
CA VAL A 15 -6.63 6.30 -41.62
C VAL A 15 -7.94 6.21 -40.86
N TYR A 16 -8.43 5.00 -40.61
CA TYR A 16 -9.40 4.75 -39.55
C TYR A 16 -8.68 5.05 -38.24
N LEU A 17 -9.16 6.06 -37.52
CA LEU A 17 -8.92 6.16 -36.09
C LEU A 17 -9.44 4.85 -35.49
N VAL A 18 -8.53 4.01 -34.99
CA VAL A 18 -8.90 2.86 -34.18
C VAL A 18 -9.42 3.44 -32.88
N GLU A 19 -10.73 3.70 -32.83
CA GLU A 19 -11.43 3.82 -31.55
C GLU A 19 -11.05 2.56 -30.76
N ASN A 20 -10.67 2.71 -29.49
CA ASN A 20 -10.43 1.60 -28.57
C ASN A 20 -11.76 0.88 -28.31
N VAL A 21 -12.20 0.12 -29.29
CA VAL A 21 -13.39 -0.70 -29.23
C VAL A 21 -13.00 -1.92 -28.41
N SER A 22 -13.41 -1.95 -27.13
CA SER A 22 -13.27 -3.17 -26.34
C SER A 22 -14.03 -4.29 -27.06
N ALA A 23 -13.53 -5.53 -26.99
CA ALA A 23 -14.09 -6.66 -27.74
C ALA A 23 -15.59 -6.89 -27.51
N ASP A 24 -16.12 -6.44 -26.37
CA ASP A 24 -17.53 -6.57 -26.00
C ASP A 24 -18.38 -5.31 -26.28
N CYS A 25 -17.75 -4.18 -26.64
CA CYS A 25 -18.40 -2.88 -26.91
C CYS A 25 -18.21 -2.41 -28.35
N VAL A 26 -18.59 -3.23 -29.33
CA VAL A 26 -18.40 -2.94 -30.77
C VAL A 26 -19.31 -1.82 -31.27
N GLY A 27 -18.68 -0.75 -31.79
CA GLY A 27 -19.38 0.46 -32.25
C GLY A 27 -20.08 1.23 -31.13
N GLY A 28 -19.65 1.05 -29.87
CA GLY A 28 -20.25 1.69 -28.69
C GLY A 28 -21.52 1.00 -28.18
N TRP A 29 -21.77 -0.26 -28.57
CA TRP A 29 -22.91 -1.06 -28.13
C TRP A 29 -22.46 -2.44 -27.67
N THR A 30 -23.20 -3.03 -26.72
CA THR A 30 -22.89 -4.39 -26.22
C THR A 30 -23.12 -5.44 -27.30
N GLU A 31 -22.04 -6.01 -27.84
CA GLU A 31 -22.13 -7.07 -28.84
C GLU A 31 -22.56 -8.39 -28.18
N GLY A 32 -23.52 -9.09 -28.78
CA GLY A 32 -24.10 -10.30 -28.19
C GLY A 32 -24.83 -10.06 -26.85
N ASN A 33 -25.23 -8.81 -26.58
CA ASN A 33 -25.91 -8.39 -25.35
C ASN A 33 -25.17 -8.79 -24.07
N ASN A 34 -23.83 -8.76 -24.06
CA ASN A 34 -23.06 -9.07 -22.87
C ASN A 34 -21.79 -8.23 -22.78
N ILE A 35 -21.23 -8.19 -21.57
CA ILE A 35 -19.90 -7.63 -21.28
C ILE A 35 -19.18 -8.66 -20.41
N SER A 36 -17.91 -8.93 -20.73
CA SER A 36 -17.05 -9.83 -19.97
C SER A 36 -15.82 -9.09 -19.42
N GLN A 37 -15.58 -9.21 -18.12
CA GLN A 37 -14.39 -8.68 -17.47
C GLN A 37 -13.91 -9.63 -16.38
N TYR A 38 -12.61 -9.95 -16.40
CA TYR A 38 -11.96 -10.83 -15.41
C TYR A 38 -12.65 -12.19 -15.20
N GLY A 39 -13.24 -12.75 -16.27
CA GLY A 39 -13.96 -14.03 -16.22
C GLY A 39 -15.38 -13.94 -15.68
N ILE A 40 -15.87 -12.73 -15.39
CA ILE A 40 -17.27 -12.44 -15.06
C ILE A 40 -17.95 -11.91 -16.31
N THR A 41 -19.08 -12.49 -16.70
CA THR A 41 -19.88 -12.03 -17.84
C THR A 41 -21.28 -11.62 -17.39
N TRP A 42 -21.65 -10.37 -17.67
CA TRP A 42 -23.02 -9.87 -17.47
C TRP A 42 -23.79 -9.94 -18.79
N PHE A 43 -24.93 -10.62 -18.79
CA PHE A 43 -25.84 -10.70 -19.94
C PHE A 43 -27.04 -9.79 -19.73
N PHE A 44 -27.32 -9.00 -20.75
CA PHE A 44 -28.40 -8.03 -20.81
C PHE A 44 -29.61 -8.56 -21.59
N ASP A 45 -30.79 -8.00 -21.35
CA ASP A 45 -32.01 -8.33 -22.10
C ASP A 45 -31.99 -7.88 -23.57
N LYS A 46 -31.18 -6.87 -23.89
CA LYS A 46 -31.02 -6.26 -25.22
C LYS A 46 -29.65 -5.57 -25.32
N PRO A 47 -29.28 -5.02 -26.50
CA PRO A 47 -28.08 -4.19 -26.61
C PRO A 47 -28.21 -2.89 -25.81
N TYR A 48 -27.12 -2.47 -25.17
CA TYR A 48 -26.99 -1.20 -24.45
C TYR A 48 -25.79 -0.42 -24.98
N GLN A 49 -25.87 0.91 -24.95
CA GLN A 49 -24.73 1.74 -25.27
C GLN A 49 -23.66 1.54 -24.19
N CYS A 50 -22.42 1.31 -24.58
CA CYS A 50 -21.35 0.93 -23.64
C CYS A 50 -19.97 1.42 -24.09
N GLY A 51 -19.03 1.31 -23.16
CA GLY A 51 -17.61 1.58 -23.37
C GLY A 51 -16.83 1.32 -22.08
N THR A 52 -15.60 1.84 -22.03
CA THR A 52 -14.73 1.72 -20.86
C THR A 52 -14.40 3.09 -20.27
N PHE A 53 -14.10 3.11 -18.97
CA PHE A 53 -13.40 4.22 -18.33
C PHE A 53 -11.91 4.17 -18.67
N VAL A 54 -11.17 5.20 -18.26
CA VAL A 54 -9.73 5.31 -18.52
C VAL A 54 -8.91 4.11 -17.99
N ASN A 55 -9.35 3.49 -16.89
CA ASN A 55 -8.73 2.30 -16.30
C ASN A 55 -9.22 0.98 -16.91
N GLY A 56 -10.03 1.03 -17.98
CA GLY A 56 -10.55 -0.16 -18.66
C GLY A 56 -11.82 -0.78 -18.04
N ASP A 57 -12.29 -0.31 -16.87
CA ASP A 57 -13.56 -0.79 -16.31
C ASP A 57 -14.75 -0.39 -17.19
N TYR A 58 -15.76 -1.26 -17.24
CA TYR A 58 -16.90 -1.08 -18.14
C TYR A 58 -17.99 -0.16 -17.60
N TRP A 59 -18.61 0.58 -18.51
CA TRP A 59 -19.88 1.25 -18.29
C TRP A 59 -20.94 0.91 -19.34
N VAL A 60 -22.20 1.02 -18.95
CA VAL A 60 -23.38 1.00 -19.85
C VAL A 60 -24.30 2.17 -19.56
N VAL A 61 -25.02 2.66 -20.56
CA VAL A 61 -26.07 3.67 -20.38
C VAL A 61 -27.37 2.97 -19.99
N GLY A 62 -27.87 3.29 -18.79
CA GLY A 62 -29.04 2.67 -18.20
C GLY A 62 -30.33 3.49 -18.28
N PRO A 63 -31.41 3.01 -17.65
CA PRO A 63 -31.46 1.78 -16.83
C PRO A 63 -31.18 0.52 -17.64
N ALA A 64 -30.51 -0.46 -17.04
CA ALA A 64 -30.11 -1.70 -17.69
C ALA A 64 -30.66 -2.92 -16.95
N ASN A 65 -31.13 -3.93 -17.70
CA ASN A 65 -31.61 -5.18 -17.12
C ASN A 65 -30.60 -6.29 -17.33
N ILE A 66 -30.10 -6.88 -16.23
CA ILE A 66 -29.25 -8.06 -16.26
C ILE A 66 -30.11 -9.30 -16.08
N ILE A 67 -30.03 -10.20 -17.05
CA ILE A 67 -30.79 -11.45 -17.08
C ILE A 67 -29.95 -12.65 -16.67
N LYS A 68 -28.62 -12.55 -16.71
CA LYS A 68 -27.70 -13.63 -16.30
C LYS A 68 -26.33 -13.05 -15.93
N ILE A 69 -25.69 -13.63 -14.93
CA ILE A 69 -24.27 -13.41 -14.61
C ILE A 69 -23.59 -14.77 -14.65
N ILE A 70 -22.45 -14.86 -15.33
CA ILE A 70 -21.60 -16.05 -15.35
C ILE A 70 -20.27 -15.71 -14.67
N PRO A 71 -19.77 -16.56 -13.75
CA PRO A 71 -20.43 -17.75 -13.19
C PRO A 71 -21.67 -17.39 -12.35
N GLU A 72 -22.61 -18.34 -12.26
CA GLU A 72 -23.88 -18.13 -11.56
C GLU A 72 -23.72 -18.15 -10.03
N SER A 73 -24.57 -17.39 -9.32
CA SER A 73 -24.63 -17.42 -7.86
C SER A 73 -25.51 -18.56 -7.34
N VAL A 74 -24.90 -19.69 -7.07
CA VAL A 74 -25.59 -20.95 -6.73
C VAL A 74 -25.21 -21.44 -5.34
N ALA A 75 -26.07 -22.29 -4.78
CA ALA A 75 -25.74 -23.07 -3.60
C ALA A 75 -24.89 -24.28 -3.99
N ILE A 76 -23.76 -24.47 -3.33
CA ILE A 76 -22.87 -25.62 -3.52
C ILE A 76 -22.61 -26.34 -2.19
N ASN A 77 -22.23 -27.61 -2.30
CA ASN A 77 -21.70 -28.40 -1.19
C ASN A 77 -20.24 -28.71 -1.50
N GLU A 78 -19.31 -28.03 -0.82
CA GLU A 78 -17.87 -28.14 -1.11
C GLU A 78 -17.05 -27.86 0.15
N SER A 79 -15.86 -28.47 0.26
CA SER A 79 -14.93 -28.28 1.39
C SER A 79 -15.56 -28.47 2.78
N GLY A 80 -16.53 -29.40 2.89
CA GLY A 80 -17.23 -29.66 4.16
C GLY A 80 -18.28 -28.61 4.54
N ILE A 81 -18.52 -27.61 3.69
CA ILE A 81 -19.57 -26.59 3.88
C ILE A 81 -20.79 -26.98 3.05
N THR A 82 -21.91 -27.19 3.72
CA THR A 82 -23.20 -27.48 3.09
C THR A 82 -23.94 -26.19 2.77
N ASN A 83 -24.54 -26.11 1.59
CA ASN A 83 -25.38 -24.99 1.14
C ASN A 83 -24.65 -23.63 1.15
N ARG A 84 -23.37 -23.61 0.76
CA ARG A 84 -22.60 -22.37 0.57
C ARG A 84 -23.11 -21.65 -0.68
N ILE A 85 -23.55 -20.40 -0.54
CA ILE A 85 -23.87 -19.53 -1.68
C ILE A 85 -22.59 -18.87 -2.16
N ILE A 86 -22.27 -19.00 -3.44
CA ILE A 86 -21.04 -18.47 -4.06
C ILE A 86 -21.35 -17.44 -5.17
N ASN A 87 -20.30 -16.80 -5.71
CA ASN A 87 -20.34 -15.92 -6.89
C ASN A 87 -21.40 -14.82 -6.84
N GLY A 88 -21.63 -14.24 -5.67
CA GLY A 88 -22.62 -13.20 -5.47
C GLY A 88 -22.19 -11.85 -6.05
N ALA A 89 -23.15 -10.92 -6.08
CA ALA A 89 -22.94 -9.55 -6.52
C ALA A 89 -23.63 -8.54 -5.60
N MET A 90 -23.16 -7.30 -5.56
CA MET A 90 -23.73 -6.24 -4.73
C MET A 90 -23.88 -4.93 -5.52
N ILE A 91 -24.96 -4.21 -5.25
CA ILE A 91 -25.28 -2.91 -5.84
C ILE A 91 -24.90 -1.80 -4.85
N ASN A 92 -24.24 -0.74 -5.35
CA ASN A 92 -23.93 0.51 -4.62
C ASN A 92 -23.56 0.25 -3.15
N ILE A 93 -22.44 -0.44 -2.96
CA ILE A 93 -22.05 -0.99 -1.65
C ILE A 93 -22.10 0.10 -0.59
N ASN A 94 -22.93 -0.14 0.42
CA ASN A 94 -22.96 0.67 1.61
C ASN A 94 -21.91 0.13 2.59
N SER A 95 -20.76 0.80 2.71
CA SER A 95 -19.69 0.36 3.62
C SER A 95 -20.09 0.44 5.10
N SER A 96 -21.14 1.18 5.46
CA SER A 96 -21.61 1.31 6.85
C SER A 96 -22.35 0.08 7.40
N ILE A 97 -22.94 -0.77 6.54
CA ILE A 97 -23.72 -1.93 7.01
C ILE A 97 -22.86 -3.13 7.41
N LYS A 98 -21.55 -3.09 7.11
CA LYS A 98 -20.57 -4.16 7.40
C LYS A 98 -21.11 -5.56 7.06
N GLN A 99 -21.85 -5.68 5.96
CA GLN A 99 -22.43 -6.93 5.47
C GLN A 99 -22.18 -7.06 3.97
N ILE A 100 -22.16 -8.30 3.48
CA ILE A 100 -21.86 -8.61 2.08
C ILE A 100 -22.85 -9.62 1.49
N GLY A 101 -22.95 -9.61 0.16
CA GLY A 101 -23.74 -10.54 -0.63
C GLY A 101 -22.91 -11.43 -1.56
N TYR A 102 -21.60 -11.56 -1.36
CA TYR A 102 -20.70 -12.26 -2.30
C TYR A 102 -20.61 -13.78 -2.08
N ASP A 103 -20.32 -14.19 -0.85
CA ASP A 103 -20.10 -15.60 -0.52
C ASP A 103 -20.50 -15.87 0.92
N SER A 104 -21.29 -16.91 1.14
CA SER A 104 -21.79 -17.25 2.47
C SER A 104 -20.76 -17.96 3.35
N ALA A 105 -19.61 -18.38 2.82
CA ALA A 105 -18.49 -18.89 3.62
C ALA A 105 -17.81 -17.81 4.47
N ILE A 106 -18.09 -16.54 4.19
CA ILE A 106 -17.66 -15.40 5.02
C ILE A 106 -18.63 -15.30 6.22
N THR A 107 -18.51 -16.28 7.11
CA THR A 107 -19.55 -16.73 8.07
C THR A 107 -19.65 -15.91 9.36
N SER A 108 -18.80 -14.92 9.60
CA SER A 108 -18.77 -14.12 10.85
C SER A 108 -19.96 -13.14 10.99
N PHE A 109 -21.19 -13.57 10.66
CA PHE A 109 -22.43 -12.77 10.63
C PHE A 109 -22.42 -11.62 9.61
N ARG A 110 -21.54 -11.72 8.60
CA ARG A 110 -21.34 -10.68 7.58
C ARG A 110 -22.11 -10.99 6.29
N TYR A 111 -22.31 -12.25 5.93
CA TYR A 111 -23.12 -12.59 4.78
C TYR A 111 -24.61 -12.30 5.01
N ASN A 112 -25.24 -11.61 4.06
CA ASN A 112 -26.65 -11.34 4.02
C ASN A 112 -27.17 -11.57 2.59
N GLU A 113 -28.01 -12.61 2.42
CA GLU A 113 -28.52 -12.98 1.11
C GLU A 113 -29.35 -11.87 0.44
N SER A 114 -29.99 -10.98 1.22
CA SER A 114 -30.75 -9.86 0.63
C SER A 114 -29.87 -8.83 -0.07
N LEU A 115 -28.56 -8.83 0.19
CA LEU A 115 -27.58 -8.00 -0.49
C LEU A 115 -27.04 -8.66 -1.77
N ASN A 116 -27.28 -9.96 -1.98
CA ASN A 116 -26.82 -10.68 -3.16
C ASN A 116 -27.72 -10.35 -4.37
N ALA A 117 -27.32 -9.33 -5.12
CA ALA A 117 -28.02 -8.86 -6.32
C ALA A 117 -28.09 -9.91 -7.43
N ALA A 118 -27.18 -10.90 -7.46
CA ALA A 118 -27.27 -12.03 -8.41
C ALA A 118 -28.40 -13.02 -8.06
N ARG A 119 -29.01 -12.88 -6.86
CA ARG A 119 -30.14 -13.69 -6.37
C ARG A 119 -31.30 -12.81 -5.91
N LYS A 120 -31.96 -12.11 -6.84
CA LYS A 120 -33.12 -11.24 -6.54
C LYS A 120 -34.22 -12.05 -5.84
N ASN A 121 -34.59 -11.62 -4.63
CA ASN A 121 -35.54 -12.31 -3.74
C ASN A 121 -35.13 -13.75 -3.40
N GLY A 122 -33.82 -14.03 -3.31
CA GLY A 122 -33.28 -15.36 -3.00
C GLY A 122 -33.33 -16.35 -4.18
N ALA A 123 -33.74 -15.90 -5.36
CA ALA A 123 -33.82 -16.71 -6.57
C ALA A 123 -32.84 -16.21 -7.63
N GLN A 124 -32.27 -17.14 -8.42
CA GLN A 124 -31.35 -16.81 -9.51
C GLN A 124 -32.01 -15.81 -10.49
N ILE A 125 -31.24 -14.82 -10.91
CA ILE A 125 -31.70 -13.89 -11.95
C ILE A 125 -31.88 -14.61 -13.29
N SER A 126 -32.89 -14.19 -14.05
CA SER A 126 -33.24 -14.76 -15.36
C SER A 126 -33.99 -13.71 -16.18
N SER A 127 -34.36 -14.02 -17.43
CA SER A 127 -35.24 -13.14 -18.22
C SER A 127 -36.61 -12.87 -17.56
N ALA A 128 -37.10 -13.79 -16.72
CA ALA A 128 -38.36 -13.63 -15.98
C ALA A 128 -38.17 -12.98 -14.59
N ASN A 129 -36.95 -13.02 -14.05
CA ASN A 129 -36.59 -12.44 -12.75
C ASN A 129 -35.31 -11.59 -12.91
N PHE A 130 -35.34 -10.59 -13.77
CA PHE A 130 -34.16 -9.81 -14.11
C PHE A 130 -33.77 -8.85 -12.98
N LEU A 131 -32.47 -8.56 -12.89
CA LEU A 131 -31.93 -7.51 -12.05
C LEU A 131 -32.01 -6.18 -12.80
N GLU A 132 -32.87 -5.29 -12.34
CA GLU A 132 -32.97 -3.93 -12.85
C GLU A 132 -31.89 -3.08 -12.17
N LEU A 133 -31.02 -2.47 -12.97
CA LEU A 133 -30.01 -1.52 -12.54
C LEU A 133 -30.39 -0.12 -13.02
N PRO A 134 -30.83 0.77 -12.12
CA PRO A 134 -31.02 2.17 -12.45
C PRO A 134 -29.72 2.84 -12.92
N ALA A 135 -29.84 3.92 -13.67
CA ALA A 135 -28.71 4.81 -13.90
C ALA A 135 -28.09 5.29 -12.57
N ASN A 136 -26.79 5.58 -12.59
CA ASN A 136 -25.98 5.94 -11.42
C ASN A 136 -25.85 4.77 -10.42
N THR A 137 -25.49 3.60 -10.93
CA THR A 137 -25.29 2.38 -10.13
C THR A 137 -23.95 1.73 -10.44
N SER A 138 -23.25 1.21 -9.43
CA SER A 138 -22.19 0.22 -9.61
C SER A 138 -22.68 -1.16 -9.15
N LEU A 139 -22.46 -2.17 -10.00
CA LEU A 139 -22.63 -3.58 -9.66
C LEU A 139 -21.25 -4.21 -9.50
N VAL A 140 -20.92 -4.63 -8.28
CA VAL A 140 -19.71 -5.39 -7.98
C VAL A 140 -20.05 -6.86 -8.01
N SER A 141 -19.48 -7.61 -8.94
CA SER A 141 -19.68 -9.05 -9.08
C SER A 141 -18.41 -9.81 -8.73
N THR A 142 -18.53 -11.03 -8.21
CA THR A 142 -17.40 -11.82 -7.72
C THR A 142 -17.41 -13.24 -8.27
N ILE A 143 -16.22 -13.85 -8.34
CA ILE A 143 -16.05 -15.30 -8.46
C ILE A 143 -15.46 -15.81 -7.16
N SER A 144 -16.05 -16.84 -6.58
CA SER A 144 -15.56 -17.50 -5.38
C SER A 144 -14.47 -18.53 -5.69
N LEU A 145 -13.60 -18.80 -4.72
CA LEU A 145 -12.73 -19.97 -4.73
C LEU A 145 -13.50 -21.23 -4.30
N ASN A 146 -13.27 -22.31 -5.04
CA ASN A 146 -13.85 -23.63 -4.80
C ASN A 146 -13.42 -24.19 -3.43
N SER A 147 -12.13 -24.07 -3.07
CA SER A 147 -11.63 -24.41 -1.73
C SER A 147 -11.69 -23.19 -0.82
N THR A 148 -12.46 -23.25 0.27
CA THR A 148 -12.20 -22.37 1.40
C THR A 148 -10.89 -22.83 2.05
N PHE A 149 -9.80 -22.10 1.86
CA PHE A 149 -8.59 -22.27 2.68
C PHE A 149 -8.85 -21.68 4.09
N TYR A 150 -9.91 -22.14 4.75
CA TYR A 150 -10.35 -21.59 6.03
C TYR A 150 -9.55 -22.28 7.14
N ASP A 151 -8.29 -21.88 7.30
CA ASP A 151 -7.51 -22.22 8.47
C ASP A 151 -7.23 -20.93 9.25
N PHE A 152 -7.92 -20.75 10.38
CA PHE A 152 -7.62 -19.70 11.34
C PHE A 152 -6.34 -20.08 12.08
N GLY A 153 -5.21 -19.93 11.39
CA GLY A 153 -3.90 -20.29 11.93
C GLY A 153 -2.77 -20.30 10.91
N VAL A 154 -3.05 -20.38 9.60
CA VAL A 154 -2.03 -20.38 8.55
C VAL A 154 -2.49 -19.60 7.30
N THR A 155 -1.74 -18.55 6.97
CA THR A 155 -1.38 -17.98 5.65
C THR A 155 -2.27 -18.06 4.38
N GLN A 156 -3.48 -18.66 4.30
CA GLN A 156 -4.16 -18.87 3.00
C GLN A 156 -5.68 -18.64 2.87
N GLY A 157 -6.42 -18.08 3.84
CA GLY A 157 -7.90 -17.96 3.73
C GLY A 157 -8.50 -16.92 2.78
N TYR A 158 -8.24 -16.98 1.48
CA TYR A 158 -9.05 -16.30 0.46
C TYR A 158 -10.39 -17.02 0.27
N VAL A 159 -11.48 -16.26 0.17
CA VAL A 159 -12.80 -16.80 -0.22
C VAL A 159 -13.13 -16.42 -1.66
N LEU A 160 -12.73 -15.22 -2.08
CA LEU A 160 -12.99 -14.70 -3.42
C LEU A 160 -11.76 -14.87 -4.30
N LYS A 161 -11.98 -15.32 -5.53
CA LYS A 161 -10.97 -15.44 -6.58
C LYS A 161 -10.76 -14.11 -7.27
N THR A 162 -11.84 -13.47 -7.74
CA THR A 162 -11.76 -12.17 -8.41
C THR A 162 -13.05 -11.36 -8.24
N ALA A 163 -12.97 -10.05 -8.45
CA ALA A 163 -14.11 -9.15 -8.55
C ALA A 163 -13.96 -8.21 -9.75
N ALA A 164 -15.09 -7.81 -10.32
CA ALA A 164 -15.19 -6.81 -11.39
C ALA A 164 -16.36 -5.85 -11.12
N ILE A 165 -16.30 -4.65 -11.70
CA ILE A 165 -17.30 -3.61 -11.50
C ILE A 165 -17.92 -3.22 -12.84
N LEU A 166 -19.24 -3.33 -12.95
CA LEU A 166 -20.01 -2.74 -14.03
C LEU A 166 -20.68 -1.45 -13.53
N THR A 167 -20.47 -0.33 -14.22
CA THR A 167 -21.11 0.95 -13.87
C THR A 167 -22.24 1.28 -14.85
N VAL A 168 -23.42 1.59 -14.33
CA VAL A 168 -24.58 2.03 -15.11
C VAL A 168 -24.69 3.55 -14.98
N LEU A 169 -24.62 4.26 -16.10
CA LEU A 169 -24.66 5.73 -16.18
C LEU A 169 -25.97 6.21 -16.80
N ASP A 170 -26.32 7.47 -16.59
CA ASP A 170 -27.47 8.13 -17.22
C ASP A 170 -27.19 8.56 -18.67
N LYS A 171 -25.91 8.74 -19.02
CA LYS A 171 -25.42 9.09 -20.35
C LYS A 171 -23.97 8.63 -20.54
N VAL A 172 -23.51 8.69 -21.78
CA VAL A 172 -22.11 8.44 -22.14
C VAL A 172 -21.19 9.44 -21.40
N PRO A 173 -20.16 8.96 -20.68
CA PRO A 173 -19.18 9.83 -20.05
C PRO A 173 -18.23 10.42 -21.09
N ALA A 174 -17.51 11.49 -20.75
CA ALA A 174 -16.46 12.01 -21.63
C ALA A 174 -15.34 10.97 -21.80
N GLU A 175 -14.69 10.93 -22.95
CA GLU A 175 -13.50 10.09 -23.17
C GLU A 175 -12.42 10.42 -22.12
N GLY A 176 -11.73 9.39 -21.61
CA GLY A 176 -10.74 9.54 -20.55
C GLY A 176 -11.32 9.73 -19.14
N SER A 177 -12.63 9.58 -18.94
CA SER A 177 -13.23 9.68 -17.60
C SER A 177 -12.76 8.55 -16.68
N PHE A 178 -12.48 8.89 -15.42
CA PHE A 178 -12.29 7.90 -14.36
C PHE A 178 -13.62 7.28 -13.95
N ARG A 179 -13.58 6.01 -13.52
CA ARG A 179 -14.73 5.35 -12.94
C ARG A 179 -15.07 6.01 -11.60
N PRO A 180 -16.35 6.31 -11.30
CA PRO A 180 -16.74 6.72 -9.96
C PRO A 180 -16.50 5.59 -8.96
N ALA A 181 -16.29 5.90 -7.68
CA ALA A 181 -16.06 4.88 -6.67
C ALA A 181 -17.18 3.83 -6.64
N TYR A 182 -16.83 2.55 -6.47
CA TYR A 182 -17.82 1.47 -6.45
C TYR A 182 -18.72 1.52 -5.21
N CYS A 183 -18.22 2.10 -4.11
CA CYS A 183 -18.96 2.31 -2.88
C CYS A 183 -19.84 3.56 -2.94
N GLY A 184 -20.95 3.51 -2.20
CA GLY A 184 -21.89 4.62 -2.06
C GLY A 184 -22.81 4.83 -3.26
N ASN A 185 -23.64 5.87 -3.18
CA ASN A 185 -24.69 6.16 -4.17
C ASN A 185 -24.34 7.30 -5.14
N ASP A 186 -23.28 8.07 -4.87
CA ASP A 186 -22.81 9.09 -5.80
C ASP A 186 -21.99 8.40 -6.91
N LYS A 187 -22.51 8.46 -8.14
CA LYS A 187 -21.85 7.94 -9.36
C LYS A 187 -21.61 9.04 -10.39
N THR A 188 -21.61 10.30 -9.94
CA THR A 188 -21.28 11.43 -10.78
C THR A 188 -19.84 11.27 -11.28
N ILE A 189 -19.63 11.47 -12.59
CA ILE A 189 -18.28 11.49 -13.17
C ILE A 189 -17.59 12.77 -12.73
N LYS A 190 -16.59 12.64 -11.86
CA LYS A 190 -15.89 13.76 -11.23
C LYS A 190 -14.53 14.08 -11.87
N PHE A 191 -13.90 13.08 -12.47
CA PHE A 191 -12.51 13.15 -12.86
C PHE A 191 -12.27 12.63 -14.29
N ASN A 192 -11.26 13.18 -14.93
CA ASN A 192 -10.83 12.82 -16.29
C ASN A 192 -9.30 12.79 -16.38
N GLU A 193 -8.74 11.95 -17.25
CA GLU A 193 -7.29 11.80 -17.43
C GLU A 193 -6.60 13.12 -17.79
N ASN A 194 -7.30 14.03 -18.48
CA ASN A 194 -6.76 15.33 -18.87
C ASN A 194 -6.51 16.27 -17.67
N GLN A 195 -6.95 15.89 -16.47
CA GLN A 195 -6.70 16.60 -15.22
C GLN A 195 -5.41 16.13 -14.53
N LEU A 196 -4.82 15.01 -14.95
CA LEU A 196 -3.63 14.43 -14.34
C LEU A 196 -2.42 15.37 -14.47
N ASN A 197 -1.82 15.71 -13.32
CA ASN A 197 -0.66 16.58 -13.28
C ASN A 197 0.67 15.80 -13.37
N TYR A 198 1.09 15.48 -14.59
CA TYR A 198 2.35 14.79 -14.85
C TYR A 198 3.60 15.56 -14.40
N ASN A 199 3.52 16.89 -14.19
CA ASN A 199 4.67 17.69 -13.74
C ASN A 199 5.09 17.38 -12.29
N LEU A 200 4.27 16.64 -11.54
CA LEU A 200 4.59 16.18 -10.19
C LEU A 200 5.46 14.92 -10.17
N LEU A 201 5.64 14.25 -11.32
CA LEU A 201 6.43 13.04 -11.45
C LEU A 201 7.84 13.36 -11.95
N SER A 202 8.85 12.73 -11.34
CA SER A 202 10.25 12.83 -11.78
C SER A 202 10.57 11.88 -12.94
N ASN A 203 11.75 12.02 -13.56
CA ASN A 203 12.30 11.10 -14.57
C ASN A 203 13.69 10.57 -14.19
N LEU A 204 13.83 10.05 -12.97
CA LEU A 204 15.11 9.57 -12.46
C LEU A 204 15.65 8.41 -13.32
N ASP A 205 16.96 8.40 -13.60
CA ASP A 205 17.57 7.34 -14.42
C ASP A 205 17.50 5.97 -13.72
N ARG A 206 16.58 5.12 -14.22
CA ARG A 206 16.35 3.79 -13.65
C ARG A 206 17.61 2.91 -13.59
N LYS A 207 18.60 3.13 -14.49
CA LYS A 207 19.81 2.29 -14.58
C LYS A 207 20.64 2.32 -13.31
N ASN A 208 20.52 3.37 -12.50
CA ASN A 208 21.21 3.51 -11.23
C ASN A 208 20.58 2.64 -10.12
N TYR A 209 19.34 2.17 -10.31
CA TYR A 209 18.56 1.54 -9.24
C TYR A 209 18.11 0.10 -9.56
N THR A 210 17.96 -0.23 -10.84
CA THR A 210 17.51 -1.56 -11.28
C THR A 210 18.69 -2.50 -11.51
N SER A 211 19.09 -3.26 -10.49
CA SER A 211 19.90 -4.47 -10.71
C SER A 211 19.02 -5.58 -11.31
N SER A 212 19.62 -6.56 -11.99
CA SER A 212 18.87 -7.69 -12.60
C SER A 212 17.98 -8.47 -11.61
N LEU A 213 18.23 -8.35 -10.30
CA LEU A 213 17.42 -8.92 -9.22
C LEU A 213 16.11 -8.16 -8.96
N SER A 214 16.08 -6.82 -9.07
CA SER A 214 14.85 -6.02 -8.91
C SER A 214 13.88 -6.25 -10.07
N LEU A 215 14.42 -6.59 -11.25
CA LEU A 215 13.62 -6.97 -12.41
C LEU A 215 12.93 -8.33 -12.26
N LYS A 216 13.36 -9.24 -11.38
CA LYS A 216 12.64 -10.51 -11.15
C LYS A 216 11.29 -10.30 -10.45
N MET A 217 11.20 -9.39 -9.48
CA MET A 217 9.88 -9.02 -8.92
C MET A 217 8.98 -8.29 -9.94
N LEU A 218 9.59 -7.69 -10.97
CA LEU A 218 8.91 -7.09 -12.13
C LEU A 218 8.60 -8.11 -13.24
N ASN A 219 9.35 -9.22 -13.33
CA ASN A 219 9.34 -10.24 -14.39
C ASN A 219 9.08 -11.67 -13.89
N GLU A 220 8.52 -11.89 -12.70
CA GLU A 220 7.95 -13.20 -12.32
C GLU A 220 6.65 -13.44 -13.09
N THR A 221 6.80 -13.43 -14.42
CA THR A 221 6.13 -14.25 -15.39
C THR A 221 6.68 -15.67 -15.29
N GLU A 222 6.30 -16.41 -14.26
CA GLU A 222 6.13 -17.86 -14.44
C GLU A 222 4.62 -18.11 -14.53
N SER A 223 4.12 -17.99 -15.77
CA SER A 223 2.74 -18.25 -16.19
C SER A 223 1.69 -17.18 -15.82
N ARG A 224 1.56 -16.17 -16.68
CA ARG A 224 0.32 -15.83 -17.41
C ARG A 224 0.56 -14.56 -18.23
N THR A 225 0.27 -14.66 -19.52
CA THR A 225 0.39 -13.62 -20.54
C THR A 225 -0.42 -12.37 -20.17
N GLU A 226 0.21 -11.21 -20.35
CA GLU A 226 -0.31 -9.82 -20.24
C GLU A 226 -0.18 -9.14 -18.84
N SER A 227 0.43 -7.93 -18.85
CA SER A 227 0.78 -6.98 -17.76
C SER A 227 1.78 -7.42 -16.67
N SER A 228 2.56 -6.48 -16.12
CA SER A 228 3.53 -6.73 -15.04
C SER A 228 2.83 -7.02 -13.69
N PRO A 229 3.48 -7.66 -12.69
CA PRO A 229 2.85 -7.96 -11.40
C PRO A 229 2.29 -6.73 -10.66
N ALA A 230 2.91 -5.56 -10.77
CA ALA A 230 2.43 -4.34 -10.11
C ALA A 230 1.19 -3.76 -10.81
N GLU A 231 1.17 -3.70 -12.14
CA GLU A 231 -0.01 -3.28 -12.91
C GLU A 231 -1.18 -4.27 -12.70
N ARG A 232 -0.91 -5.58 -12.64
CA ARG A 232 -1.94 -6.59 -12.35
C ARG A 232 -2.59 -6.43 -10.98
N GLN A 233 -1.81 -6.07 -9.97
CA GLN A 233 -2.29 -5.94 -8.60
C GLN A 233 -3.04 -4.63 -8.35
N LEU A 234 -2.88 -3.61 -9.20
CA LEU A 234 -3.60 -2.33 -9.09
C LEU A 234 -4.76 -2.19 -10.11
N SER A 235 -4.68 -2.90 -11.25
CA SER A 235 -5.68 -2.82 -12.33
C SER A 235 -7.04 -3.45 -12.01
N ARG A 236 -7.11 -4.25 -10.95
CA ARG A 236 -8.35 -4.88 -10.52
C ARG A 236 -8.86 -4.20 -9.25
N PRO A 237 -10.19 -4.09 -9.08
CA PRO A 237 -10.75 -3.36 -7.96
C PRO A 237 -10.46 -4.01 -6.61
N TRP A 238 -10.03 -3.21 -5.65
CA TRP A 238 -9.78 -3.64 -4.27
C TRP A 238 -11.06 -3.52 -3.44
N LEU A 239 -11.59 -4.66 -3.00
CA LEU A 239 -12.75 -4.70 -2.12
C LEU A 239 -12.30 -4.48 -0.67
N ASP A 240 -12.42 -3.25 -0.16
CA ASP A 240 -11.89 -2.86 1.16
C ASP A 240 -12.96 -2.24 2.09
N HIS A 241 -14.23 -2.49 1.78
CA HIS A 241 -15.38 -1.84 2.43
C HIS A 241 -15.82 -2.48 3.77
N LEU A 242 -15.07 -3.45 4.32
CA LEU A 242 -15.36 -4.10 5.60
C LEU A 242 -14.37 -3.75 6.74
N GLY A 243 -13.35 -2.93 6.50
CA GLY A 243 -12.37 -2.54 7.52
C GLY A 243 -11.27 -3.57 7.79
N THR A 244 -10.43 -3.33 8.79
CA THR A 244 -9.33 -4.20 9.23
C THR A 244 -9.83 -5.59 9.60
N GLY A 245 -9.06 -6.62 9.23
CA GLY A 245 -9.36 -8.04 9.43
C GLY A 245 -10.37 -8.61 8.43
N MET A 246 -11.53 -7.97 8.25
CA MET A 246 -12.58 -8.47 7.35
C MET A 246 -12.42 -8.00 5.91
N GLY A 247 -11.90 -6.79 5.68
CA GLY A 247 -11.46 -6.31 4.37
C GLY A 247 -10.42 -7.25 3.76
N ASP A 248 -9.56 -7.83 4.60
CA ASP A 248 -8.59 -8.84 4.19
C ASP A 248 -9.28 -10.13 3.71
N VAL A 249 -10.42 -10.52 4.29
CA VAL A 249 -11.17 -11.72 3.89
C VAL A 249 -11.92 -11.53 2.56
N ILE A 250 -12.44 -10.33 2.30
CA ILE A 250 -13.15 -10.01 1.05
C ILE A 250 -12.23 -9.57 -0.09
N MET A 251 -10.92 -9.41 0.16
CA MET A 251 -9.96 -9.14 -0.89
C MET A 251 -9.88 -10.33 -1.85
N PRO A 252 -10.22 -10.18 -3.15
CA PRO A 252 -10.12 -11.29 -4.08
C PRO A 252 -8.67 -11.62 -4.43
N TYR A 253 -8.33 -12.91 -4.47
CA TYR A 253 -6.96 -13.41 -4.69
C TYR A 253 -6.27 -12.83 -5.94
N GLU A 254 -6.98 -12.75 -7.06
CA GLU A 254 -6.43 -12.21 -8.32
C GLU A 254 -6.47 -10.67 -8.37
N ASN A 255 -7.19 -10.01 -7.47
CA ASN A 255 -7.33 -8.55 -7.47
C ASN A 255 -6.27 -7.86 -6.62
N GLY A 256 -5.90 -8.46 -5.50
CA GLY A 256 -4.98 -7.86 -4.55
C GLY A 256 -4.54 -8.85 -3.49
N ASN A 257 -3.41 -8.56 -2.84
CA ASN A 257 -2.98 -9.38 -1.72
C ASN A 257 -3.92 -9.19 -0.51
N ARG A 258 -4.31 -10.28 0.14
CA ARG A 258 -5.11 -10.29 1.37
C ARG A 258 -4.43 -9.53 2.50
N TYR A 259 -3.13 -9.72 2.67
CA TYR A 259 -2.43 -9.09 3.78
C TYR A 259 -2.09 -7.62 3.43
N PRO A 260 -2.49 -6.64 4.26
CA PRO A 260 -2.27 -5.22 4.02
C PRO A 260 -0.81 -4.83 3.76
N GLY A 261 0.15 -5.51 4.40
CA GLY A 261 1.59 -5.33 4.16
C GLY A 261 1.96 -5.42 2.69
N TYR A 262 1.64 -6.55 2.05
CA TYR A 262 1.98 -6.75 0.63
C TYR A 262 1.21 -5.81 -0.29
N ARG A 263 -0.03 -5.43 0.05
CA ARG A 263 -0.74 -4.38 -0.70
C ARG A 263 0.04 -3.07 -0.67
N ASN A 264 0.56 -2.71 0.49
CA ASN A 264 1.39 -1.52 0.65
C ASN A 264 2.73 -1.65 -0.10
N GLN A 265 3.29 -2.86 -0.20
CA GLN A 265 4.46 -3.13 -1.04
C GLN A 265 4.17 -2.81 -2.52
N HIS A 266 3.00 -3.18 -3.03
CA HIS A 266 2.61 -2.85 -4.41
C HIS A 266 2.43 -1.33 -4.61
N ILE A 267 1.78 -0.66 -3.65
CA ILE A 267 1.60 0.81 -3.67
C ILE A 267 2.94 1.54 -3.64
N GLN A 268 3.87 1.14 -2.77
CA GLN A 268 5.15 1.82 -2.67
C GLN A 268 6.01 1.60 -3.92
N ILE A 269 5.96 0.39 -4.51
CA ILE A 269 6.68 0.08 -5.75
C ILE A 269 6.09 0.88 -6.90
N SER A 270 4.77 0.92 -7.06
CA SER A 270 4.14 1.71 -8.13
C SER A 270 4.46 3.20 -8.01
N ALA A 271 4.40 3.76 -6.81
CA ALA A 271 4.73 5.16 -6.54
C ALA A 271 6.18 5.50 -6.92
N MET A 272 7.14 4.63 -6.61
CA MET A 272 8.53 4.81 -7.03
C MET A 272 8.67 4.67 -8.55
N MET A 273 8.05 3.66 -9.17
CA MET A 273 8.14 3.42 -10.62
C MET A 273 7.64 4.61 -11.44
N LEU A 274 6.62 5.34 -10.97
CA LEU A 274 6.12 6.56 -11.60
C LEU A 274 7.17 7.69 -11.68
N ASN A 275 8.18 7.67 -10.81
CA ASN A 275 9.25 8.65 -10.74
C ASN A 275 10.52 8.26 -11.52
N LEU A 276 10.53 7.09 -12.19
CA LEU A 276 11.68 6.61 -12.98
C LEU A 276 11.49 6.85 -14.47
N ASP A 277 12.58 7.00 -15.23
CA ASP A 277 12.56 6.97 -16.70
C ASP A 277 12.56 5.54 -17.26
N TRP A 278 11.50 5.20 -18.01
CA TRP A 278 11.28 3.90 -18.65
C TRP A 278 11.68 3.86 -20.13
N THR A 279 12.31 4.93 -20.66
CA THR A 279 12.78 4.99 -22.04
C THR A 279 13.70 3.82 -22.38
N GLY A 280 13.42 3.14 -23.49
CA GLY A 280 14.20 1.99 -23.97
C GLY A 280 14.10 0.73 -23.10
N SER A 281 13.12 0.64 -22.19
CA SER A 281 12.90 -0.57 -21.39
C SER A 281 12.26 -1.69 -22.23
N PRO A 282 12.82 -2.92 -22.26
CA PRO A 282 12.23 -4.02 -23.00
C PRO A 282 10.81 -4.34 -22.50
N GLY A 283 9.86 -4.50 -23.43
CA GLY A 283 8.48 -4.89 -23.10
C GLY A 283 7.50 -3.73 -22.89
N PHE A 284 7.95 -2.47 -22.99
CA PHE A 284 7.08 -1.29 -22.86
C PHE A 284 6.99 -0.51 -24.18
N VAL A 285 5.81 0.07 -24.44
CA VAL A 285 5.53 0.83 -25.68
C VAL A 285 6.28 2.18 -25.70
N SER A 286 6.19 2.94 -24.61
CA SER A 286 6.98 4.17 -24.37
C SER A 286 7.00 4.49 -22.87
N ASN A 287 7.86 5.43 -22.45
CA ASN A 287 7.89 5.92 -21.06
C ASN A 287 6.55 6.58 -20.68
N GLU A 288 6.00 7.39 -21.57
CA GLU A 288 4.74 8.11 -21.36
C GLU A 288 3.57 7.14 -21.20
N GLN A 289 3.48 6.13 -22.07
CA GLN A 289 2.41 5.13 -22.02
C GLN A 289 2.48 4.33 -20.71
N PHE A 290 3.67 3.85 -20.35
CA PHE A 290 3.87 3.09 -19.10
C PHE A 290 3.47 3.91 -17.87
N LYS A 291 3.96 5.16 -17.78
CA LYS A 291 3.60 6.06 -16.68
C LYS A 291 2.11 6.38 -16.67
N ARG A 292 1.49 6.60 -17.83
CA ARG A 292 0.05 6.83 -17.95
C ARG A 292 -0.73 5.67 -17.35
N ASP A 293 -0.46 4.45 -17.79
CA ASP A 293 -1.24 3.28 -17.38
C ASP A 293 -1.09 3.03 -15.88
N LEU A 294 0.14 3.08 -15.36
CA LEU A 294 0.38 2.93 -13.92
C LEU A 294 -0.26 4.07 -13.10
N LEU A 295 -0.20 5.31 -13.61
CA LEU A 295 -0.78 6.48 -12.92
C LEU A 295 -2.30 6.36 -12.83
N VAL A 296 -2.94 5.94 -13.92
CA VAL A 296 -4.39 5.73 -13.98
C VAL A 296 -4.84 4.73 -12.90
N GLU A 297 -4.13 3.61 -12.74
CA GLU A 297 -4.50 2.61 -11.73
C GLU A 297 -4.31 3.11 -10.29
N ASN A 298 -3.20 3.83 -10.02
CA ASN A 298 -2.97 4.40 -8.69
C ASN A 298 -4.04 5.45 -8.34
N VAL A 299 -4.43 6.28 -9.31
CA VAL A 299 -5.47 7.29 -9.14
C VAL A 299 -6.83 6.64 -8.94
N GLN A 300 -7.17 5.62 -9.73
CA GLN A 300 -8.44 4.91 -9.59
C GLN A 300 -8.56 4.20 -8.23
N LEU A 301 -7.49 3.58 -7.73
CA LEU A 301 -7.44 3.01 -6.38
C LEU A 301 -7.71 4.08 -5.31
N GLY A 302 -7.09 5.26 -5.43
CA GLY A 302 -7.34 6.38 -4.51
C GLY A 302 -8.80 6.86 -4.54
N ILE A 303 -9.43 6.94 -5.72
CA ILE A 303 -10.85 7.29 -5.87
C ILE A 303 -11.75 6.26 -5.15
N ASP A 304 -11.46 4.97 -5.33
CA ASP A 304 -12.24 3.89 -4.70
C ASP A 304 -12.12 3.91 -3.17
N LEU A 305 -10.90 4.01 -2.64
CA LEU A 305 -10.66 4.07 -1.20
C LEU A 305 -11.28 5.34 -0.58
N TYR A 306 -11.24 6.47 -1.29
CA TYR A 306 -11.94 7.68 -0.85
C TYR A 306 -13.47 7.51 -0.84
N GLY A 307 -14.03 6.81 -1.81
CA GLY A 307 -15.46 6.46 -1.82
C GLY A 307 -15.85 5.54 -0.66
N VAL A 308 -14.99 4.55 -0.33
CA VAL A 308 -15.15 3.70 0.86
C VAL A 308 -15.16 4.56 2.13
N TYR A 309 -14.20 5.49 2.27
CA TYR A 309 -14.09 6.43 3.38
C TYR A 309 -15.31 7.34 3.53
N LYS A 310 -15.75 7.98 2.44
CA LYS A 310 -16.90 8.90 2.48
C LYS A 310 -18.20 8.24 2.91
N PHE A 311 -18.39 6.96 2.60
CA PHE A 311 -19.64 6.24 2.85
C PHE A 311 -19.65 5.44 4.16
N ASN A 312 -18.58 5.52 4.95
CA ASN A 312 -18.48 4.89 6.25
C ASN A 312 -17.74 5.78 7.26
N THR A 313 -18.47 6.28 8.26
CA THR A 313 -17.93 7.14 9.32
C THR A 313 -17.21 6.37 10.43
N TYR A 314 -17.18 5.03 10.38
CA TYR A 314 -16.41 4.16 11.28
C TYR A 314 -15.93 2.90 10.54
N LEU A 315 -14.96 3.13 9.64
CA LEU A 315 -14.38 2.13 8.74
C LEU A 315 -13.78 0.94 9.46
N GLY A 316 -13.21 1.15 10.64
CA GLY A 316 -12.39 0.15 11.29
C GLY A 316 -11.10 -0.13 10.53
N TRP A 317 -10.53 0.84 9.79
CA TRP A 317 -9.16 0.75 9.26
C TRP A 317 -8.15 0.96 10.40
N ASP A 318 -8.36 0.24 11.49
CA ASP A 318 -7.69 0.49 12.76
C ASP A 318 -6.23 0.07 12.67
N ALA A 319 -5.38 0.89 13.28
CA ALA A 319 -3.95 0.74 13.36
C ALA A 319 -3.66 -0.43 14.29
N GLU A 320 -3.38 -1.58 13.69
CA GLU A 320 -3.20 -2.84 14.40
C GLU A 320 -2.00 -3.61 13.84
N GLY A 321 -0.80 -3.17 14.22
CA GLY A 321 0.44 -3.74 13.70
C GLY A 321 0.48 -3.74 12.18
N GLY A 322 0.56 -4.92 11.56
CA GLY A 322 0.61 -5.02 10.10
C GLY A 322 -0.72 -4.77 9.37
N HIS A 323 -1.78 -4.42 10.09
CA HIS A 323 -3.09 -4.06 9.51
C HIS A 323 -3.37 -2.55 9.61
N GLY A 324 -4.40 -2.09 8.90
CA GLY A 324 -4.76 -0.66 8.84
C GLY A 324 -3.80 0.22 8.02
N ILE A 325 -2.80 -0.37 7.36
CA ILE A 325 -1.88 0.30 6.42
C ILE A 325 -2.43 0.31 5.00
N SER A 326 -1.84 1.06 4.06
CA SER A 326 -2.11 1.00 2.61
C SER A 326 -3.28 1.83 2.10
N ARG A 327 -3.78 2.79 2.89
CA ARG A 327 -4.99 3.58 2.54
C ARG A 327 -4.72 5.06 2.43
N LYS A 328 -3.87 5.63 3.28
CA LYS A 328 -3.60 7.08 3.28
C LYS A 328 -2.98 7.53 1.96
N PHE A 329 -1.88 6.88 1.59
CA PHE A 329 -1.09 7.31 0.43
C PHE A 329 -1.87 7.29 -0.89
N PRO A 330 -2.58 6.21 -1.28
CA PRO A 330 -3.34 6.21 -2.55
C PRO A 330 -4.37 7.35 -2.63
N ILE A 331 -5.04 7.68 -1.52
CA ILE A 331 -6.05 8.75 -1.51
C ILE A 331 -5.38 10.12 -1.68
N ILE A 332 -4.34 10.42 -0.89
CA ILE A 332 -3.61 11.69 -0.97
C ILE A 332 -2.94 11.85 -2.34
N PHE A 333 -2.31 10.78 -2.83
CA PHE A 333 -1.68 10.74 -4.15
C PHE A 333 -2.69 11.03 -5.26
N ALA A 334 -3.83 10.34 -5.29
CA ALA A 334 -4.88 10.58 -6.28
C ALA A 334 -5.43 12.01 -6.20
N GLY A 335 -5.69 12.51 -4.98
CA GLY A 335 -6.11 13.89 -4.74
C GLY A 335 -5.10 14.89 -5.29
N THR A 336 -3.82 14.69 -5.03
CA THR A 336 -2.73 15.56 -5.50
C THR A 336 -2.62 15.56 -7.03
N MET A 337 -2.68 14.38 -7.66
CA MET A 337 -2.59 14.27 -9.12
C MET A 337 -3.79 14.89 -9.84
N LEU A 338 -4.95 14.97 -9.18
CA LEU A 338 -6.21 15.51 -9.71
C LEU A 338 -6.50 16.95 -9.27
N ASP A 339 -5.79 17.50 -8.27
CA ASP A 339 -5.94 18.87 -7.74
C ASP A 339 -5.28 19.91 -8.67
N GLY A 340 -5.65 19.86 -9.95
CA GLY A 340 -5.29 20.85 -10.97
C GLY A 340 -6.23 22.07 -10.97
N SER A 341 -6.01 22.99 -11.92
CA SER A 341 -6.65 24.32 -12.03
C SER A 341 -8.19 24.42 -11.99
N GLN A 342 -8.91 23.31 -11.94
CA GLN A 342 -10.37 23.30 -11.78
C GLN A 342 -10.73 22.93 -10.34
N ALA A 343 -11.54 23.77 -9.71
CA ALA A 343 -11.88 23.72 -8.30
C ALA A 343 -12.72 22.47 -7.88
N ASN A 344 -12.25 21.24 -8.10
CA ASN A 344 -12.92 20.03 -7.64
C ASN A 344 -12.71 19.86 -6.12
N SER A 345 -13.79 19.94 -5.34
CA SER A 345 -13.74 19.85 -3.88
C SER A 345 -13.31 18.48 -3.38
N ASP A 346 -13.59 17.42 -4.14
CA ASP A 346 -13.25 16.06 -3.75
C ASP A 346 -11.75 15.80 -3.92
N ALA A 347 -11.13 16.28 -5.01
CA ALA A 347 -9.66 16.23 -5.15
C ALA A 347 -8.95 16.95 -4.01
N ARG A 348 -9.42 18.16 -3.65
CA ARG A 348 -8.88 18.90 -2.48
C ARG A 348 -9.08 18.17 -1.16
N ALA A 349 -10.23 17.53 -0.97
CA ALA A 349 -10.52 16.79 0.26
C ALA A 349 -9.73 15.46 0.35
N MET A 350 -9.42 14.83 -0.78
CA MET A 350 -8.51 13.68 -0.86
C MET A 350 -7.07 14.09 -0.58
N LYS A 351 -6.62 15.22 -1.15
CA LYS A 351 -5.27 15.76 -0.96
C LYS A 351 -5.01 16.20 0.47
N ASN A 352 -5.95 16.93 1.06
CA ASN A 352 -5.88 17.41 2.44
C ASN A 352 -6.62 16.45 3.39
N LEU A 353 -6.52 15.14 3.13
CA LEU A 353 -7.26 14.15 3.89
C LEU A 353 -6.72 14.10 5.32
N SER A 354 -7.52 14.62 6.25
CA SER A 354 -7.37 14.33 7.66
C SER A 354 -8.45 13.33 8.06
N PHE A 355 -8.03 12.20 8.62
CA PHE A 355 -8.98 11.20 9.11
C PHE A 355 -9.77 11.78 10.29
N SER A 356 -11.10 11.56 10.29
CA SER A 356 -11.94 12.02 11.39
C SER A 356 -11.56 11.31 12.68
N PRO A 357 -11.72 11.94 13.86
CA PRO A 357 -11.52 11.28 15.14
C PRO A 357 -12.31 9.96 15.20
N GLY A 358 -11.61 8.84 15.43
CA GLY A 358 -12.18 7.48 15.41
C GLY A 358 -11.96 6.69 14.11
N ILE A 359 -11.29 7.25 13.09
CA ILE A 359 -10.69 6.47 12.00
C ILE A 359 -9.18 6.45 12.22
N GLU A 360 -8.68 5.30 12.64
CA GLU A 360 -7.37 5.15 13.25
C GLU A 360 -6.39 4.47 12.30
N ILE A 361 -5.96 5.11 11.21
CA ILE A 361 -5.07 4.45 10.23
C ILE A 361 -3.63 4.30 10.75
N ALA A 362 -2.95 3.25 10.30
CA ALA A 362 -1.63 2.91 10.79
C ALA A 362 -0.56 3.93 10.41
N GLU A 363 -0.68 4.56 9.23
CA GLU A 363 0.26 5.59 8.77
C GLU A 363 0.31 6.83 9.68
N ASP A 364 -0.74 7.10 10.44
CA ASP A 364 -0.86 8.25 11.35
C ASP A 364 -0.66 7.88 12.82
N LEU A 365 -0.99 6.65 13.20
CA LEU A 365 -1.10 6.29 14.62
C LEU A 365 -0.11 5.24 15.08
N GLN A 366 0.69 4.65 14.20
CA GLN A 366 1.74 3.72 14.64
C GLN A 366 3.09 4.39 14.83
N ILE A 367 3.30 5.56 14.24
CA ILE A 367 4.53 6.32 14.38
C ILE A 367 4.27 7.57 15.21
N PHE A 368 5.20 7.92 16.10
CA PHE A 368 5.05 9.05 17.01
C PHE A 368 6.43 9.52 17.52
N TYR A 369 6.55 10.77 17.98
CA TYR A 369 7.68 11.15 18.83
C TYR A 369 7.45 10.72 20.27
N VAL A 370 8.43 10.05 20.88
CA VAL A 370 8.40 9.74 22.31
C VAL A 370 8.26 11.04 23.11
N ASN A 371 7.24 11.11 23.96
CA ASN A 371 6.98 12.25 24.82
C ASN A 371 6.76 11.81 26.28
N GLN A 372 6.55 12.78 27.17
CA GLN A 372 6.38 12.48 28.60
C GLN A 372 5.18 11.57 28.88
N SER A 373 4.08 11.73 28.13
CA SER A 373 2.89 10.87 28.29
C SER A 373 3.18 9.42 27.94
N THR A 374 4.00 9.14 26.93
CA THR A 374 4.43 7.78 26.58
C THR A 374 5.27 7.17 27.70
N ILE A 375 6.25 7.92 28.20
CA ILE A 375 7.16 7.49 29.27
C ILE A 375 6.37 7.21 30.55
N ASP A 376 5.47 8.13 30.94
CA ASP A 376 4.64 8.00 32.12
C ASP A 376 3.63 6.85 31.98
N ALA A 377 3.05 6.65 30.79
CA ALA A 377 2.10 5.56 30.54
C ALA A 377 2.75 4.18 30.69
N GLN A 378 4.00 4.01 30.24
CA GLN A 378 4.75 2.78 30.48
C GLN A 378 5.13 2.61 31.96
N ASN A 379 5.63 3.67 32.61
CA ASN A 379 6.07 3.61 34.00
C ASN A 379 4.93 3.32 34.99
N ASN A 380 3.76 3.93 34.79
CA ASN A 380 2.60 3.75 35.67
C ASN A 380 2.03 2.32 35.58
N ASN A 381 2.05 1.70 34.42
CA ASN A 381 1.42 0.39 34.20
C ASN A 381 2.37 -0.80 34.31
N TYR A 382 3.69 -0.58 34.19
CA TYR A 382 4.73 -1.53 34.63
C TYR A 382 4.61 -1.85 36.14
N SER A 383 4.04 -0.93 36.92
CA SER A 383 3.78 -1.11 38.35
C SER A 383 2.51 -1.94 38.66
N SER A 384 1.58 -2.07 37.70
CA SER A 384 0.30 -2.78 37.87
C SER A 384 0.27 -4.18 37.27
N SER A 385 1.25 -4.57 36.44
CA SER A 385 1.41 -5.94 35.95
C SER A 385 1.99 -6.83 37.05
N ASN A 386 1.16 -7.19 38.03
CA ASN A 386 1.48 -8.07 39.17
C ASN A 386 1.88 -9.52 38.80
N ASN A 387 2.14 -9.81 37.52
CA ASN A 387 2.63 -11.11 37.06
C ASN A 387 4.13 -11.12 36.72
N CYS A 388 4.85 -10.00 36.86
CA CYS A 388 6.30 -9.99 36.80
C CYS A 388 6.87 -9.72 38.20
N ASN A 389 7.56 -10.70 38.79
CA ASN A 389 8.08 -10.59 40.15
C ASN A 389 9.11 -9.44 40.29
N PRO A 390 8.83 -8.39 41.10
CA PRO A 390 9.71 -7.24 41.23
C PRO A 390 11.02 -7.51 42.00
N GLN A 391 11.15 -8.68 42.67
CA GLN A 391 12.35 -9.03 43.45
C GLN A 391 13.53 -9.55 42.61
N ARG A 392 13.40 -9.61 41.27
CA ARG A 392 14.50 -9.98 40.35
C ARG A 392 15.04 -8.82 39.52
N MET A 393 14.74 -7.58 39.93
CA MET A 393 15.32 -6.38 39.34
C MET A 393 16.64 -6.02 40.05
N ILE A 394 17.77 -6.01 39.34
CA ILE A 394 18.98 -5.27 39.77
C ILE A 394 19.59 -4.54 38.55
N PRO A 395 20.43 -3.51 38.74
CA PRO A 395 20.31 -2.22 38.08
C PRO A 395 21.04 -2.19 36.74
N TRP A 396 20.53 -1.33 35.83
CA TRP A 396 21.14 -0.83 34.59
C TRP A 396 22.58 -1.27 34.31
N GLY A 397 22.80 -2.13 33.30
CA GLY A 397 24.15 -2.38 32.77
C GLY A 397 24.49 -3.71 32.09
N ASP A 398 23.57 -4.63 31.75
CA ASP A 398 23.93 -5.94 31.17
C ASP A 398 22.96 -6.38 30.04
N PRO A 399 23.40 -6.82 28.84
CA PRO A 399 22.54 -7.08 27.67
C PRO A 399 21.75 -8.40 27.71
N LEU A 400 21.78 -9.15 28.81
CA LEU A 400 21.15 -10.47 28.91
C LEU A 400 20.26 -10.57 30.15
N ASN A 401 19.05 -10.00 30.12
CA ASN A 401 18.04 -10.29 31.15
C ASN A 401 16.62 -10.29 30.57
N VAL A 402 15.98 -11.46 30.66
CA VAL A 402 14.76 -11.90 29.96
C VAL A 402 13.61 -12.00 30.97
N CYS A 403 12.42 -11.50 30.62
CA CYS A 403 11.18 -12.01 31.20
C CYS A 403 10.89 -13.36 30.55
N ASP A 404 10.91 -14.44 31.33
CA ASP A 404 10.57 -15.77 30.83
C ASP A 404 9.09 -15.78 30.41
N SER A 405 8.83 -15.97 29.11
CA SER A 405 7.51 -16.04 28.51
C SER A 405 6.74 -17.32 28.88
N SER A 406 7.37 -18.27 29.58
CA SER A 406 6.77 -19.56 29.91
C SER A 406 5.57 -19.49 30.86
N GLU A 407 5.32 -18.35 31.52
CA GLU A 407 4.18 -18.15 32.43
C GLU A 407 2.96 -17.45 31.80
N CYS A 408 3.04 -16.99 30.53
CA CYS A 408 1.93 -16.32 29.85
C CYS A 408 1.12 -17.26 28.95
N ASN A 409 0.22 -18.04 29.55
CA ASN A 409 -0.80 -18.78 28.81
C ASN A 409 -1.93 -17.84 28.35
N GLY A 410 -2.11 -17.70 27.03
CA GLY A 410 -3.36 -17.33 26.32
C GLY A 410 -4.11 -16.08 26.78
N ASP A 411 -4.25 -15.10 25.87
CA ASP A 411 -5.17 -13.93 25.91
C ASP A 411 -5.10 -12.97 27.11
N ALA A 412 -4.45 -13.33 28.22
CA ALA A 412 -4.39 -12.52 29.44
C ALA A 412 -3.43 -11.31 29.37
N CYS A 413 -2.64 -11.18 28.30
CA CYS A 413 -1.69 -10.08 28.09
C CYS A 413 -2.21 -8.95 27.18
N GLY A 414 -3.41 -9.10 26.59
CA GLY A 414 -3.94 -8.15 25.59
C GLY A 414 -4.33 -6.78 26.12
N ASN A 415 -4.37 -6.59 27.45
CA ASN A 415 -4.80 -5.34 28.08
C ASN A 415 -3.72 -4.68 28.97
N ALA A 416 -2.48 -5.17 28.92
CA ALA A 416 -1.40 -4.60 29.73
C ALA A 416 -0.77 -3.41 29.00
N VAL A 417 -0.85 -2.22 29.59
CA VAL A 417 -0.14 -1.05 29.07
C VAL A 417 1.35 -1.20 29.45
N GLY A 418 2.19 -1.72 28.55
CA GLY A 418 3.61 -1.98 28.78
C GLY A 418 4.30 -2.61 27.56
N PRO A 419 5.64 -2.72 27.53
CA PRO A 419 6.33 -3.18 26.33
C PRO A 419 5.84 -4.54 25.85
N ASP A 420 5.65 -4.65 24.53
CA ASP A 420 4.93 -5.77 23.90
C ASP A 420 5.37 -7.12 24.47
N PRO A 421 4.52 -7.79 25.29
CA PRO A 421 4.91 -8.98 26.03
C PRO A 421 5.14 -10.20 25.13
N ARG A 422 4.75 -10.11 23.85
CA ARG A 422 5.05 -11.10 22.81
C ARG A 422 6.48 -11.00 22.28
N SER A 423 7.20 -9.91 22.60
CA SER A 423 8.58 -9.73 22.15
C SER A 423 9.55 -10.44 23.09
N THR A 424 10.57 -11.05 22.50
CA THR A 424 11.72 -11.61 23.24
C THR A 424 12.43 -10.57 24.11
N TYR A 425 12.36 -9.28 23.74
CA TYR A 425 12.98 -8.18 24.48
C TYR A 425 11.92 -7.14 24.83
N ILE A 426 11.70 -6.93 26.13
CA ILE A 426 10.70 -6.01 26.66
C ILE A 426 11.45 -4.78 27.19
N ILE A 427 11.57 -3.72 26.38
CA ILE A 427 12.34 -2.53 26.73
C ILE A 427 11.41 -1.29 26.75
N PRO A 428 11.21 -0.64 27.91
CA PRO A 428 10.43 0.60 27.96
C PRO A 428 11.20 1.78 27.37
N TYR A 429 10.48 2.84 26.98
CA TYR A 429 11.07 4.12 26.65
C TYR A 429 11.45 4.85 27.95
N ALA A 430 12.58 5.53 27.93
CA ALA A 430 13.10 6.31 29.04
C ALA A 430 13.16 7.80 28.68
N GLN A 431 13.50 8.65 29.66
CA GLN A 431 13.71 10.09 29.41
C GLN A 431 14.79 10.34 28.33
N THR A 432 15.74 9.43 28.21
CA THR A 432 16.76 9.44 27.15
C THR A 432 16.20 9.20 25.76
N ASP A 433 14.94 8.76 25.61
CA ASP A 433 14.29 8.58 24.31
C ASP A 433 13.36 9.74 23.94
N PHE A 434 13.17 10.73 24.82
CA PHE A 434 12.32 11.89 24.55
C PHE A 434 12.70 12.58 23.21
N GLY A 435 11.69 12.80 22.36
CA GLY A 435 11.82 13.37 21.01
C GLY A 435 12.29 12.38 19.94
N LEU A 436 12.55 11.12 20.27
CA LEU A 436 12.92 10.11 19.28
C LEU A 436 11.68 9.70 18.45
N PRO A 437 11.74 9.70 17.11
CA PRO A 437 10.68 9.12 16.29
C PRO A 437 10.66 7.61 16.50
N GLU A 438 9.51 7.09 16.92
CA GLU A 438 9.35 5.71 17.35
C GLU A 438 8.02 5.09 16.91
N TRP A 439 7.98 3.77 17.04
CA TRP A 439 6.85 2.95 16.62
C TRP A 439 6.09 2.31 17.80
N LYS A 440 4.79 2.13 17.60
CA LYS A 440 3.85 1.37 18.44
C LYS A 440 2.88 0.57 17.56
N ILE A 441 2.33 -0.53 18.08
CA ILE A 441 1.35 -1.37 17.35
C ILE A 441 0.10 -0.58 16.96
N GLY A 442 -0.34 0.30 17.84
CA GLY A 442 -1.48 1.19 17.61
C GLY A 442 -2.40 1.28 18.82
N PRO A 443 -3.40 2.18 18.76
CA PRO A 443 -4.37 2.44 19.82
C PRO A 443 -5.20 1.23 20.25
N ALA A 444 -5.47 0.27 19.35
CA ALA A 444 -6.19 -0.97 19.67
C ALA A 444 -5.44 -1.89 20.64
N HIS A 445 -4.12 -1.69 20.79
CA HIS A 445 -3.26 -2.41 21.74
C HIS A 445 -2.63 -1.39 22.71
N PRO A 446 -3.46 -0.69 23.51
CA PRO A 446 -3.02 0.45 24.30
C PRO A 446 -1.89 0.02 25.22
N GLY A 447 -0.73 0.61 24.98
CA GLY A 447 0.45 0.42 25.79
C GLY A 447 1.47 -0.59 25.34
N THR A 448 1.28 -1.29 24.22
CA THR A 448 2.31 -2.13 23.56
C THR A 448 3.45 -1.32 22.92
N PHE A 449 4.01 -0.39 23.68
CA PHE A 449 5.15 0.44 23.34
C PHE A 449 6.43 -0.33 23.62
N ASN A 450 7.21 -0.71 22.60
CA ASN A 450 8.45 -1.44 22.84
C ASN A 450 9.62 -0.77 22.11
N ARG A 451 10.57 -0.28 22.90
CA ARG A 451 11.82 0.35 22.42
C ARG A 451 12.71 -0.67 21.70
N ALA A 452 12.54 -1.96 21.95
CA ALA A 452 13.35 -2.98 21.27
C ALA A 452 13.17 -2.91 19.75
N TRP A 453 14.27 -2.70 19.03
CA TRP A 453 14.24 -2.60 17.57
C TRP A 453 13.78 -3.90 16.90
N ARG A 454 13.99 -5.04 17.55
CA ARG A 454 13.56 -6.36 17.07
C ARG A 454 12.19 -6.80 17.59
N SER A 455 11.36 -5.88 18.08
CA SER A 455 9.98 -6.21 18.45
C SER A 455 9.22 -6.80 17.27
N TYR A 456 8.50 -7.90 17.52
CA TYR A 456 7.87 -8.71 16.48
C TYR A 456 6.98 -7.86 15.55
N TYR A 457 6.01 -7.14 16.10
CA TYR A 457 5.09 -6.33 15.30
C TYR A 457 5.74 -5.13 14.59
N ARG A 458 6.89 -4.65 15.07
CA ARG A 458 7.69 -3.64 14.35
C ARG A 458 8.20 -4.25 13.04
N GLN A 459 8.75 -5.46 13.11
CA GLN A 459 9.24 -6.20 11.94
C GLN A 459 8.10 -6.61 10.99
N VAL A 460 6.88 -6.78 11.51
CA VAL A 460 5.68 -7.07 10.72
C VAL A 460 5.18 -5.86 9.92
N SER A 461 5.40 -4.63 10.39
CA SER A 461 4.72 -3.44 9.84
C SER A 461 5.67 -2.52 9.07
N GLN A 462 6.89 -2.34 9.57
CA GLN A 462 7.72 -1.21 9.19
C GLN A 462 8.42 -1.35 7.84
N GLY A 463 8.70 -2.59 7.40
CA GLY A 463 9.34 -2.83 6.10
C GLY A 463 8.51 -2.35 4.91
N TYR A 464 7.22 -2.08 5.09
CA TYR A 464 6.30 -1.72 4.03
C TYR A 464 6.14 -0.21 3.81
N PHE A 465 6.76 0.65 4.62
CA PHE A 465 6.63 2.11 4.53
C PHE A 465 7.75 2.89 3.82
N PRO A 466 9.00 2.41 3.72
CA PRO A 466 10.09 3.23 3.20
C PRO A 466 9.87 3.75 1.78
N GLY A 467 9.25 2.98 0.88
CA GLY A 467 8.99 3.44 -0.48
C GLY A 467 7.90 4.54 -0.53
N ILE A 468 6.93 4.51 0.39
CA ILE A 468 5.91 5.56 0.52
C ILE A 468 6.54 6.85 1.04
N ALA A 469 7.33 6.77 2.11
CA ALA A 469 8.04 7.93 2.65
C ALA A 469 8.94 8.57 1.58
N LEU A 470 9.63 7.74 0.80
CA LEU A 470 10.46 8.23 -0.29
C LEU A 470 9.63 8.88 -1.40
N ALA A 471 8.53 8.26 -1.82
CA ALA A 471 7.63 8.86 -2.83
C ALA A 471 7.07 10.22 -2.36
N VAL A 472 6.65 10.32 -1.09
CA VAL A 472 6.22 11.58 -0.46
C VAL A 472 7.31 12.64 -0.56
N ARG A 473 8.57 12.29 -0.26
CA ARG A 473 9.71 13.21 -0.35
C ARG A 473 10.01 13.64 -1.79
N ILE A 474 10.13 12.68 -2.71
CA ILE A 474 10.42 12.90 -4.14
C ILE A 474 9.39 13.82 -4.79
N MET A 475 8.11 13.58 -4.50
CA MET A 475 6.99 14.33 -5.07
C MET A 475 6.66 15.61 -4.31
N ASN A 476 7.40 15.94 -3.26
CA ASN A 476 7.18 17.12 -2.42
C ASN A 476 5.81 17.17 -1.72
N LEU A 477 5.36 16.03 -1.21
CA LEU A 477 4.05 15.87 -0.58
C LEU A 477 4.11 15.85 0.95
N THR A 478 5.20 16.34 1.56
CA THR A 478 5.40 16.27 3.02
C THR A 478 4.32 17.05 3.78
N LYS A 479 3.86 18.17 3.22
CA LYS A 479 2.76 18.96 3.76
C LYS A 479 1.41 18.27 3.64
N GLU A 480 1.09 17.71 2.47
CA GLU A 480 -0.12 16.93 2.26
C GLU A 480 -0.14 15.67 3.13
N TRP A 481 1.03 15.07 3.37
CA TRP A 481 1.21 13.92 4.24
C TRP A 481 0.97 14.26 5.72
N ASP A 482 1.35 15.45 6.17
CA ASP A 482 1.07 16.01 7.50
C ASP A 482 1.44 15.07 8.68
N HIS A 483 2.61 14.43 8.59
CA HIS A 483 3.10 13.52 9.64
C HIS A 483 4.63 13.39 9.59
N ASN A 484 5.35 14.33 10.21
CA ASN A 484 6.83 14.39 10.19
C ASN A 484 7.44 13.22 10.97
N GLU A 485 6.78 12.80 12.06
CA GLU A 485 7.13 11.64 12.86
C GLU A 485 7.34 10.40 11.99
N PHE A 486 6.45 10.17 11.01
CA PHE A 486 6.54 9.08 10.06
C PHE A 486 7.77 9.19 9.17
N LEU A 487 8.02 10.36 8.60
CA LEU A 487 9.16 10.58 7.71
C LEU A 487 10.49 10.40 8.45
N ASP A 488 10.60 10.96 9.65
CA ASP A 488 11.78 10.86 10.50
C ASP A 488 12.02 9.44 10.99
N TYR A 489 10.95 8.74 11.35
CA TYR A 489 11.04 7.32 11.70
C TYR A 489 11.52 6.50 10.52
N MET A 490 11.02 6.75 9.31
CA MET A 490 11.48 6.02 8.12
C MET A 490 12.95 6.30 7.84
N ASP A 491 13.42 7.54 8.06
CA ASP A 491 14.83 7.84 7.92
C ASP A 491 15.70 7.02 8.88
N ARG A 492 15.31 7.00 10.16
CA ARG A 492 15.92 6.17 11.19
C ARG A 492 15.84 4.68 10.86
N TYR A 493 14.70 4.21 10.36
CA TYR A 493 14.47 2.80 10.04
C TYR A 493 15.40 2.32 8.93
N VAL A 494 15.46 3.06 7.82
CA VAL A 494 16.32 2.74 6.68
C VAL A 494 17.80 2.71 7.11
N GLU A 495 18.24 3.64 7.95
CA GLU A 495 19.64 3.68 8.41
C GLU A 495 19.99 2.50 9.33
N ILE A 496 19.13 2.17 10.30
CA ILE A 496 19.38 1.04 11.21
C ILE A 496 19.38 -0.29 10.44
N GLU A 497 18.46 -0.49 9.50
CA GLU A 497 18.41 -1.70 8.67
C GLU A 497 19.60 -1.78 7.69
N ARG A 498 20.10 -0.64 7.18
CA ARG A 498 21.33 -0.58 6.37
C ARG A 498 22.57 -0.97 7.19
N GLU A 499 22.78 -0.35 8.34
CA GLU A 499 23.93 -0.64 9.21
C GLU A 499 23.90 -2.06 9.76
N SER A 500 22.71 -2.57 10.11
CA SER A 500 22.52 -3.96 10.52
C SER A 500 23.00 -4.93 9.44
N ARG A 501 22.63 -4.69 8.17
CA ARG A 501 23.09 -5.50 7.03
C ARG A 501 24.58 -5.35 6.77
N ARG A 502 25.12 -4.12 6.80
CA ARG A 502 26.57 -3.88 6.64
C ARG A 502 27.40 -4.66 7.66
N ARG A 503 26.96 -4.68 8.92
CA ARG A 503 27.60 -5.45 10.01
C ARG A 503 27.55 -6.96 9.74
N LEU A 504 26.43 -7.47 9.22
CA LEU A 504 26.29 -8.89 8.85
C LEU A 504 27.21 -9.30 7.70
N VAL A 505 27.30 -8.47 6.64
CA VAL A 505 28.20 -8.70 5.51
C VAL A 505 29.66 -8.72 5.97
N ASN A 506 30.07 -7.71 6.76
CA ASN A 506 31.44 -7.61 7.26
C ASN A 506 31.83 -8.75 8.22
N ALA A 507 30.85 -9.36 8.90
CA ALA A 507 31.08 -10.51 9.76
C ALA A 507 31.22 -11.84 8.98
N GLY A 508 31.15 -11.82 7.65
CA GLY A 508 31.09 -13.04 6.82
C GLY A 508 29.81 -13.86 7.06
N GLY A 509 28.79 -13.23 7.64
CA GLY A 509 27.53 -13.88 8.01
C GLY A 509 26.66 -14.11 6.77
N SER A 510 26.04 -15.28 6.71
CA SER A 510 24.92 -15.55 5.83
C SER A 510 23.62 -15.45 6.63
N MET A 511 22.56 -14.92 6.02
CA MET A 511 21.22 -14.97 6.62
C MET A 511 20.51 -16.21 6.10
N ASN A 512 19.96 -16.98 7.03
CA ASN A 512 19.27 -18.23 6.73
C ASN A 512 17.82 -17.90 6.39
N TYR A 513 17.47 -17.99 5.11
CA TYR A 513 16.17 -17.59 4.59
C TYR A 513 15.24 -18.78 4.35
N GLY A 514 15.15 -19.76 5.27
CA GLY A 514 14.23 -20.91 5.36
C GLY A 514 14.00 -21.83 4.14
N GLU A 515 14.35 -21.41 2.92
CA GLU A 515 14.44 -22.21 1.69
C GLU A 515 15.72 -21.87 0.91
N CYS A 516 16.41 -20.76 1.23
CA CYS A 516 17.73 -20.46 0.67
C CYS A 516 18.67 -19.82 1.71
N ILE A 517 19.98 -19.98 1.54
CA ILE A 517 20.98 -19.16 2.21
C ILE A 517 21.35 -18.06 1.21
N TYR A 518 21.00 -16.80 1.50
CA TYR A 518 21.42 -15.67 0.67
C TYR A 518 22.83 -15.28 1.08
N ASN A 519 23.77 -15.52 0.18
CA ASN A 519 25.17 -15.19 0.40
C ASN A 519 25.45 -13.78 -0.12
N TYR A 520 25.66 -12.85 0.81
CA TYR A 520 25.92 -11.44 0.50
C TYR A 520 27.25 -11.17 -0.22
N THR A 521 28.19 -12.13 -0.19
CA THR A 521 29.45 -12.02 -0.92
C THR A 521 29.27 -12.38 -2.39
N THR A 522 28.42 -13.37 -2.68
CA THR A 522 28.24 -13.92 -4.04
C THR A 522 26.95 -13.46 -4.73
N HIS A 523 26.00 -12.87 -3.98
CA HIS A 523 24.67 -12.45 -4.45
C HIS A 523 23.84 -13.61 -5.03
N VAL A 524 24.03 -14.82 -4.50
CA VAL A 524 23.31 -16.04 -4.91
C VAL A 524 22.45 -16.56 -3.76
N CYS A 525 21.20 -16.93 -4.05
CA CYS A 525 20.38 -17.80 -3.18
C CYS A 525 20.83 -19.25 -3.44
N GLU A 526 21.47 -19.90 -2.48
CA GLU A 526 21.77 -21.33 -2.56
C GLU A 526 20.69 -22.15 -1.85
N PRO A 527 20.23 -23.30 -2.42
CA PRO A 527 19.25 -24.18 -1.76
C PRO A 527 19.79 -24.68 -0.42
N GLY A 528 19.01 -24.53 0.65
CA GLY A 528 19.46 -24.76 2.02
C GLY A 528 19.94 -26.19 2.28
N ILE A 529 21.22 -26.35 2.64
CA ILE A 529 21.72 -27.52 3.36
C ILE A 529 21.56 -27.22 4.85
N GLU A 530 20.84 -28.08 5.58
CA GLU A 530 20.69 -28.00 7.04
C GLU A 530 22.06 -27.91 7.72
N PHE A 531 22.37 -26.77 8.35
CA PHE A 531 23.54 -26.64 9.21
C PHE A 531 23.16 -26.79 10.67
N ASN A 532 23.64 -27.88 11.26
CA ASN A 532 23.67 -28.15 12.69
C ASN A 532 24.78 -27.28 13.31
N ILE A 533 24.43 -26.33 14.19
CA ILE A 533 25.43 -25.61 15.00
C ILE A 533 25.67 -26.44 16.27
N PRO A 534 26.87 -26.97 16.52
CA PRO A 534 27.14 -27.74 17.73
C PRO A 534 27.12 -26.83 18.96
N GLY A 535 26.15 -27.04 19.86
CA GLY A 535 26.16 -26.44 21.21
C GLY A 535 24.95 -25.59 21.60
N THR A 536 23.96 -25.38 20.73
CA THR A 536 22.68 -24.73 21.10
C THR A 536 21.60 -25.78 21.36
N PRO A 537 20.91 -25.78 22.51
CA PRO A 537 19.74 -26.64 22.73
C PRO A 537 18.67 -26.36 21.66
N GLN A 538 18.19 -27.41 21.02
CA GLN A 538 17.02 -27.37 20.13
C GLN A 538 15.76 -27.06 20.95
N GLU A 539 15.40 -25.79 21.07
CA GLU A 539 14.05 -25.41 21.49
C GLU A 539 13.26 -24.90 20.28
N ASP A 540 12.42 -25.81 19.78
CA ASP A 540 11.08 -25.61 19.21
C ASP A 540 10.80 -24.31 18.43
N ILE A 541 11.59 -24.04 17.38
CA ILE A 541 11.22 -23.05 16.37
C ILE A 541 10.18 -23.70 15.45
N ARG A 542 8.90 -23.45 15.73
CA ARG A 542 7.78 -23.92 14.90
C ARG A 542 7.94 -23.37 13.48
N GLY A 543 8.09 -24.27 12.50
CA GLY A 543 8.45 -23.98 11.10
C GLY A 543 7.53 -23.02 10.30
N ASN A 544 6.44 -22.51 10.88
CA ASN A 544 5.54 -21.54 10.27
C ASN A 544 5.97 -20.08 10.52
N GLU A 545 6.75 -19.81 11.57
CA GLU A 545 7.20 -18.45 11.93
C GLU A 545 8.30 -17.94 10.99
N VAL A 546 9.09 -18.86 10.42
CA VAL A 546 10.17 -18.54 9.48
C VAL A 546 9.59 -18.01 8.17
N HIS A 547 8.65 -18.71 7.52
CA HIS A 547 8.05 -18.30 6.24
C HIS A 547 7.52 -16.85 6.22
N GLU A 548 6.95 -16.43 7.35
CA GLU A 548 6.34 -15.13 7.48
C GLU A 548 7.42 -14.05 7.79
N ILE A 549 8.46 -14.35 8.57
CA ILE A 549 9.64 -13.49 8.76
C ILE A 549 10.46 -13.32 7.46
N LEU A 550 10.49 -14.33 6.60
CA LEU A 550 11.19 -14.29 5.32
C LEU A 550 10.59 -13.27 4.37
N ALA A 551 9.28 -13.30 4.19
CA ALA A 551 8.55 -12.37 3.34
C ALA A 551 8.55 -10.93 3.90
N ARG A 552 8.74 -10.75 5.21
CA ARG A 552 8.81 -9.46 5.92
C ARG A 552 10.09 -8.65 5.65
N HIS A 553 11.21 -9.29 5.30
CA HIS A 553 12.42 -8.58 4.86
C HIS A 553 12.33 -8.15 3.38
N TYR A 554 11.48 -8.77 2.56
CA TYR A 554 11.32 -8.42 1.13
C TYR A 554 10.75 -7.04 0.85
N ALA A 555 10.02 -6.45 1.81
CA ALA A 555 9.41 -5.14 1.64
C ALA A 555 10.45 -3.99 1.64
N PHE A 556 11.50 -4.12 2.45
CA PHE A 556 12.69 -3.27 2.37
C PHE A 556 13.74 -3.83 1.40
N SER A 557 13.76 -5.15 1.14
CA SER A 557 14.79 -5.80 0.31
C SER A 557 14.51 -5.81 -1.21
N SER A 558 13.66 -4.95 -1.73
CA SER A 558 13.86 -4.60 -3.13
C SER A 558 15.07 -3.66 -3.19
N SER A 559 16.13 -4.08 -3.88
CA SER A 559 17.31 -3.22 -4.13
C SER A 559 16.90 -1.85 -4.70
N LEU A 560 15.74 -1.75 -5.33
CA LEU A 560 15.15 -0.50 -5.80
C LEU A 560 14.90 0.52 -4.69
N VAL A 561 14.16 0.17 -3.62
CA VAL A 561 13.82 1.10 -2.52
C VAL A 561 15.10 1.62 -1.88
N GLU A 562 16.03 0.72 -1.55
CA GLU A 562 17.28 1.08 -0.90
C GLU A 562 18.18 1.93 -1.79
N ASN A 563 18.36 1.57 -3.07
CA ASN A 563 19.20 2.34 -3.98
C ASN A 563 18.63 3.74 -4.23
N LEU A 564 17.29 3.85 -4.36
CA LEU A 564 16.63 5.15 -4.48
C LEU A 564 16.77 5.97 -3.19
N TRP A 565 16.70 5.34 -2.01
CA TRP A 565 16.96 6.01 -0.74
C TRP A 565 18.40 6.54 -0.64
N ASN A 566 19.39 5.74 -1.05
CA ASN A 566 20.79 6.15 -1.06
C ASN A 566 21.00 7.35 -1.99
N ASP A 567 20.49 7.28 -3.23
CA ASP A 567 20.64 8.39 -4.17
C ASP A 567 19.85 9.63 -3.75
N TYR A 568 18.62 9.48 -3.25
CA TYR A 568 17.87 10.60 -2.67
C TYR A 568 18.70 11.30 -1.59
N ARG A 569 19.31 10.54 -0.67
CA ARG A 569 20.13 11.06 0.44
C ARG A 569 21.47 11.62 0.00
N GLU A 570 22.11 11.07 -1.02
CA GLU A 570 23.37 11.60 -1.55
C GLU A 570 23.13 12.89 -2.35
N SER A 571 22.07 12.90 -3.17
CA SER A 571 21.80 13.94 -4.14
C SER A 571 20.98 15.10 -3.58
N TYR A 572 20.09 14.87 -2.60
CA TYR A 572 19.12 15.90 -2.16
C TYR A 572 18.76 15.90 -0.67
N GLY A 573 18.32 14.79 -0.08
CA GLY A 573 17.76 14.77 1.27
C GLY A 573 18.79 14.88 2.40
N CYS A 574 18.36 15.31 3.58
CA CYS A 574 19.19 15.21 4.77
C CYS A 574 19.22 13.76 5.29
N VAL A 575 20.35 13.36 5.87
CA VAL A 575 20.52 12.02 6.44
C VAL A 575 20.30 12.09 7.95
N TRP A 576 19.47 11.20 8.48
CA TRP A 576 19.35 11.03 9.92
C TRP A 576 20.60 10.33 10.46
N GLU A 577 21.29 10.96 11.42
CA GLU A 577 22.53 10.43 12.00
C GLU A 577 22.48 10.45 13.53
N TYR A 578 23.03 9.40 14.13
CA TYR A 578 23.31 9.35 15.55
C TYR A 578 24.42 10.34 15.92
N ASP A 579 24.24 11.10 16.99
CA ASP A 579 25.25 11.97 17.61
C ASP A 579 26.55 11.21 17.88
N ASN A 580 26.43 9.91 18.18
CA ASN A 580 27.54 8.97 18.22
C ASN A 580 27.23 7.72 17.38
N LEU A 581 27.86 7.60 16.21
CA LEU A 581 27.69 6.47 15.29
C LEU A 581 28.03 5.08 15.88
N THR A 582 28.75 5.04 17.00
CA THR A 582 29.07 3.79 17.73
C THR A 582 28.04 3.43 18.81
N ASP A 583 27.17 4.37 19.16
CA ASP A 583 26.11 4.20 20.15
C ASP A 583 24.72 4.46 19.52
N LEU A 584 24.02 3.37 19.20
CA LEU A 584 22.68 3.40 18.62
C LEU A 584 21.59 3.90 19.61
N ASN A 585 21.97 4.26 20.84
CA ASN A 585 21.11 4.93 21.81
C ASN A 585 21.44 6.42 21.98
N SER A 586 22.46 6.92 21.28
CA SER A 586 22.76 8.35 21.30
C SER A 586 21.62 9.16 20.68
N LYS A 587 21.61 10.46 20.96
CA LYS A 587 20.67 11.41 20.35
C LYS A 587 20.98 11.54 18.85
N TRP A 588 20.24 12.35 18.13
CA TRP A 588 20.30 12.34 16.68
C TRP A 588 20.09 13.72 16.07
N HIS A 589 20.72 13.94 14.92
CA HIS A 589 20.66 15.17 14.15
C HIS A 589 20.52 14.83 12.67
N TYR A 590 20.28 15.83 11.83
CA TYR A 590 20.26 15.68 10.38
C TYR A 590 21.57 16.14 9.78
N ASN A 591 22.14 15.36 8.86
CA ASN A 591 23.27 15.72 8.05
C ASN A 591 22.81 16.13 6.64
N CYS A 592 22.77 17.43 6.39
CA CYS A 592 22.34 18.03 5.14
C CYS A 592 23.54 18.40 4.26
N SER A 593 24.33 17.39 3.85
CA SER A 593 25.54 17.53 3.02
C SER A 593 26.70 18.19 3.79
N GLY A 594 27.01 17.62 4.96
CA GLY A 594 28.03 18.12 5.88
C GLY A 594 27.54 19.21 6.83
N ALA A 595 26.39 19.83 6.56
CA ALA A 595 25.73 20.74 7.50
C ALA A 595 24.89 19.95 8.49
N LEU A 596 25.32 19.94 9.76
CA LEU A 596 24.63 19.22 10.83
C LEU A 596 23.53 20.11 11.41
N VAL A 597 22.30 19.62 11.41
CA VAL A 597 21.08 20.34 11.81
C VAL A 597 20.44 19.64 13.00
N ARG A 598 20.21 20.38 14.09
CA ARG A 598 19.34 19.93 15.19
C ARG A 598 18.12 20.81 15.28
N CYS A 599 16.95 20.20 15.31
CA CYS A 599 15.69 20.91 15.40
C CYS A 599 15.39 21.30 16.84
N GLU A 600 14.74 22.45 17.03
CA GLU A 600 14.23 22.85 18.35
C GLU A 600 13.30 21.77 18.93
N GLY A 601 13.51 21.42 20.20
CA GLY A 601 12.79 20.35 20.88
C GLY A 601 13.40 18.96 20.73
N HIS A 602 14.35 18.76 19.79
CA HIS A 602 15.11 17.52 19.72
C HIS A 602 16.22 17.54 20.76
N ALA A 603 16.49 16.38 21.36
CA ALA A 603 17.44 16.27 22.47
C ALA A 603 18.92 16.19 22.03
N SER A 604 19.22 16.32 20.74
CA SER A 604 20.60 16.31 20.23
C SER A 604 21.37 17.56 20.61
N VAL A 605 22.67 17.35 20.82
CA VAL A 605 23.65 18.40 21.10
C VAL A 605 24.59 18.66 19.93
N VAL A 606 24.42 17.93 18.83
CA VAL A 606 25.26 17.99 17.64
C VAL A 606 24.55 18.80 16.55
N GLY A 607 25.28 19.73 15.93
CA GLY A 607 24.77 20.57 14.84
C GLY A 607 24.15 21.91 15.26
N ASP A 608 23.83 22.71 14.26
CA ASP A 608 23.26 24.04 14.41
C ASP A 608 21.77 23.94 14.80
N LEU A 609 21.37 24.75 15.78
CA LEU A 609 19.98 24.79 16.24
C LEU A 609 19.12 25.51 15.22
N VAL A 610 18.07 24.83 14.74
CA VAL A 610 17.05 25.40 13.86
C VAL A 610 15.74 25.53 14.63
N ALA A 611 15.35 26.77 14.92
CA ALA A 611 14.08 27.11 15.58
C ALA A 611 13.07 27.79 14.62
N GLN A 612 13.54 28.20 13.44
CA GLN A 612 12.74 28.83 12.38
C GLN A 612 13.43 28.65 11.02
N CYS A 613 12.72 28.88 9.93
CA CYS A 613 13.23 28.69 8.57
C CYS A 613 14.54 29.42 8.26
N SER A 614 14.75 30.62 8.82
CA SER A 614 15.97 31.40 8.60
C SER A 614 17.22 30.80 9.25
N ASP A 615 17.05 29.84 10.16
CA ASP A 615 18.16 29.23 10.90
C ASP A 615 18.77 28.05 10.13
N TYR A 616 18.15 27.60 9.03
CA TYR A 616 18.69 26.52 8.23
C TYR A 616 20.08 26.89 7.67
N PRO A 617 21.07 25.98 7.73
CA PRO A 617 22.45 26.31 7.42
C PRO A 617 22.75 26.36 5.91
N ASN A 618 21.91 25.71 5.08
CA ASN A 618 22.05 25.77 3.63
C ASN A 618 20.70 25.58 2.92
N GLN A 619 20.67 25.85 1.60
CA GLN A 619 19.46 25.71 0.78
C GLN A 619 18.91 24.27 0.80
N ARG A 620 19.79 23.26 0.84
CA ARG A 620 19.41 21.85 0.92
C ARG A 620 18.59 21.55 2.18
N ALA A 621 19.06 22.00 3.34
CA ALA A 621 18.37 21.83 4.62
C ALA A 621 17.05 22.60 4.65
N LEU A 622 17.01 23.80 4.05
CA LEU A 622 15.78 24.59 3.92
C LEU A 622 14.73 23.90 3.03
N GLU A 623 15.16 23.31 1.91
CA GLU A 623 14.27 22.64 0.94
C GLU A 623 13.82 21.24 1.41
N ASP A 624 14.70 20.47 2.06
CA ASP A 624 14.34 19.19 2.69
C ASP A 624 13.49 19.42 3.96
N ASN A 625 13.71 20.55 4.63
CA ASN A 625 12.96 21.02 5.80
C ASN A 625 12.80 19.94 6.89
N PRO A 626 13.90 19.36 7.38
CA PRO A 626 13.84 18.23 8.31
C PRO A 626 13.26 18.58 9.69
N CYS A 627 13.03 19.86 9.98
CA CYS A 627 12.39 20.31 11.22
C CYS A 627 10.92 20.69 11.03
N GLY A 628 10.37 20.52 9.81
CA GLY A 628 8.95 20.68 9.55
C GLY A 628 8.43 22.11 9.61
N PHE A 629 9.29 23.13 9.45
CA PHE A 629 8.85 24.53 9.43
C PHE A 629 8.19 24.87 8.08
N GLY A 630 7.20 25.77 8.05
CA GLY A 630 6.50 26.14 6.80
C GLY A 630 7.33 27.03 5.86
N CYS A 631 8.47 26.55 5.36
CA CYS A 631 9.49 27.35 4.64
C CYS A 631 9.27 27.50 3.13
N GLU A 632 8.05 27.25 2.65
CA GLU A 632 7.73 27.26 1.22
C GLU A 632 8.06 28.61 0.55
N GLY A 633 8.79 28.56 -0.57
CA GLY A 633 9.14 29.75 -1.35
C GLY A 633 10.26 30.61 -0.74
N MET A 634 10.88 30.18 0.36
CA MET A 634 12.08 30.79 0.89
C MET A 634 13.33 30.34 0.12
N ALA A 635 14.30 31.23 0.00
CA ALA A 635 15.59 30.93 -0.58
C ALA A 635 16.69 31.53 0.29
N MET A 636 17.73 30.74 0.52
CA MET A 636 18.96 31.14 1.16
C MET A 636 19.81 31.98 0.20
N PRO A 637 20.61 32.94 0.69
CA PRO A 637 21.63 33.61 -0.11
C PRO A 637 22.57 32.56 -0.73
N VAL A 638 22.71 32.58 -2.05
CA VAL A 638 23.46 31.55 -2.81
C VAL A 638 24.96 31.74 -2.58
N GLU A 639 25.55 31.03 -1.61
CA GLU A 639 27.00 31.01 -1.39
C GLU A 639 27.70 29.79 -2.04
N SER A 640 26.95 28.79 -2.52
CA SER A 640 27.52 27.64 -3.25
C SER A 640 26.52 27.01 -4.23
N CYS A 641 27.04 26.37 -5.30
CA CYS A 641 26.24 25.52 -6.19
C CYS A 641 25.78 24.27 -5.45
N THR A 642 24.65 24.34 -4.78
CA THR A 642 23.98 23.16 -4.20
C THR A 642 22.97 22.62 -5.22
N ILE A 643 22.93 21.30 -5.40
CA ILE A 643 21.91 20.65 -6.23
C ILE A 643 20.55 20.90 -5.56
N THR A 644 19.69 21.68 -6.24
CA THR A 644 18.32 21.96 -5.79
C THR A 644 17.38 20.79 -6.10
N LYS A 645 16.24 20.68 -5.39
CA LYS A 645 15.20 19.69 -5.70
C LYS A 645 14.78 19.70 -7.16
N ALA A 646 14.59 20.90 -7.71
CA ALA A 646 14.18 21.10 -9.10
C ALA A 646 15.21 20.51 -10.08
N TYR A 647 16.51 20.60 -9.77
CA TYR A 647 17.56 19.99 -10.58
C TYR A 647 17.51 18.45 -10.50
N TRP A 648 17.30 17.87 -9.32
CA TRP A 648 17.18 16.41 -9.15
C TRP A 648 15.90 15.83 -9.78
N GLN A 649 14.81 16.60 -9.89
CA GLN A 649 13.59 16.16 -10.60
C GLN A 649 13.70 16.25 -12.14
N ILE A 650 14.64 17.07 -12.65
CA ILE A 650 14.88 17.31 -14.08
C ILE A 650 15.90 16.34 -14.68
N VAL A 651 16.93 15.97 -13.89
CA VAL A 651 18.00 15.04 -14.25
C VAL A 651 17.54 13.60 -14.02
#